data_AF-A0A973XW81-F1
#
_entry.id   AF-A0A973XW81-F1
#
_cell.length_a   1.000
_cell.length_b   1.000
_cell.length_c   1.000
_cell.angle_alpha   90.00
_cell.angle_beta   90.00
_cell.angle_gamma   90.00
#
_symmetry.space_group_name_H-M   'P 1'
#
loop_
_entity.id
_entity.type
_entity.pdbx_description
1 polymer ?
#
loop_
_entity_poly.entity_id
_entity_poly.type
_entity_poly.pdbx_seq_one_letter_code
_entity_poly.pdbx_strand_id
1 'polypeptide(L)'
;MERGSTATLVRICDRAGRPLGTGFVADDSGTVVTGQEAVDGHDALLVRAPGGRESTAQADAVTRLPGLGVALIRTRGLAVPPLPIGARDHVARGTYVRLLAGGWREARVLGRAHGVPDPGAVELAMGTDGSDALRRGRSAVGGPVLDAATGAVLGVLGAPPPPGQRAAAVVRPLRPGPPDGPLAALLRRNAATVPAYGDDLNLAAVLELAAVSCGPTAGPGAWPGPVERPEAAAQLAAFTRSAPGVLGLVGAPGTGRTTELSALAARRADGPHPAPTLWLRGADLHPDDTSLADAMARALRRAARIRAAAEGTDDLAGVTPRRVAHLSRAAGRPLLVVLDGPEEMPPALAHRLAHWAPATAAWLADHSVHLVVGCGPEHWEQAAELYRPSAAHARTARPVVRIGDLGPEQARLMRERYGLPEHALADRDAGHPLALRLLAEVRRALPDGAAGSPGREDVFAAWLDLLCLRIAVRVAAATAPPPRGTAVRRLAARVAGRVHEAARRCVGPGQGELDRRSFEELFPWASGWAPAVLTEGLLVPAGGGYRFAHEEFADWIQGAHLDLGTALRTLVHGRALPADAAPAVPRHRSGPLVQALLLLARQRGHGRLVTELTALVGALDRTDASQEDRDARWWAVRLLTEVLHRVPDAEPYVGVLRLLARRVVAVPADRKDFGPAFWARLPLGEASRLDLLRRLVPADRVPGAGAAAPRFLDLAAERLAADPRAVQPLVCRWFTDDTPLAAGPAAVVRPTVSAAAQALLYARRGQDPDGLADALVDTAHPRAAELLAVLAHDEPAAYCRAVHRWARDPRPARRAAAARHARAADATITAEADRELLRRAAGALLARPGPLSGPALALLVRDPVSRGHHLDRALARFADGDPQLPPAAFTGALSTHPAPVLAAFRTRLLRPEATDTGALLDVLARATTPATARPVAALVCEYVDHRPGGAPHAAAYVEHRLEHRPVDRAVLFPLVTRLLRGRPARVRSALAPVLAAPGSPASRPLRAELLDVLLRYEQYEARDLEVLDAVLRAAALGCGAADESTTRALVHRTGLLLVRSPGGAACLDRRLVELAGTAPRFAVALSRWLAEDPEEWALVAGPHTWGTLWTPGSQVPMRSGGPGHGSLRPA
;
A
#
# COMPACT_ATOMS: atom_id res chain seq x y z
N MET A 1 -59.54 -19.04 -35.65
CA MET A 1 -58.16 -18.61 -35.98
C MET A 1 -57.41 -19.75 -36.69
N GLU A 2 -57.90 -20.23 -37.85
CA GLU A 2 -57.54 -21.57 -38.37
C GLU A 2 -56.62 -21.59 -39.61
N ARG A 3 -56.29 -20.44 -40.22
CA ARG A 3 -55.44 -20.41 -41.45
C ARG A 3 -53.94 -20.17 -41.21
N GLY A 4 -53.50 -19.91 -39.97
CA GLY A 4 -52.08 -19.61 -39.66
C GLY A 4 -51.18 -20.81 -39.38
N SER A 5 -51.75 -22.00 -39.12
CA SER A 5 -51.04 -23.11 -38.46
C SER A 5 -50.36 -24.12 -39.40
N THR A 6 -50.56 -24.04 -40.71
CA THR A 6 -49.84 -24.88 -41.71
C THR A 6 -48.61 -24.16 -42.29
N ALA A 7 -48.39 -22.90 -41.93
CA ALA A 7 -47.26 -22.09 -42.39
C ALA A 7 -45.90 -22.52 -41.81
N THR A 8 -45.89 -23.45 -40.85
CA THR A 8 -44.70 -23.94 -40.13
C THR A 8 -44.23 -25.32 -40.57
N LEU A 9 -44.95 -25.98 -41.50
CA LEU A 9 -44.67 -27.35 -41.94
C LEU A 9 -44.06 -27.38 -43.34
N VAL A 10 -43.10 -28.26 -43.58
CA VAL A 10 -42.46 -28.43 -44.89
C VAL A 10 -42.96 -29.70 -45.57
N ARG A 11 -43.18 -29.65 -46.89
CA ARG A 11 -43.52 -30.83 -47.69
C ARG A 11 -42.24 -31.49 -48.19
N ILE A 12 -42.18 -32.81 -48.08
CA ILE A 12 -41.09 -33.63 -48.58
C ILE A 12 -41.57 -34.28 -49.87
N CYS A 13 -40.83 -34.05 -50.94
CA CYS A 13 -41.17 -34.55 -52.26
C CYS A 13 -40.01 -35.35 -52.87
N ASP A 14 -40.35 -36.24 -53.79
CA ASP A 14 -39.37 -36.84 -54.70
C ASP A 14 -38.84 -35.78 -55.68
N ARG A 15 -37.86 -36.16 -56.51
CA ARG A 15 -37.27 -35.28 -57.53
C ARG A 15 -38.27 -34.81 -58.59
N ALA A 16 -39.39 -35.54 -58.76
CA ALA A 16 -40.48 -35.17 -59.67
C ALA A 16 -41.54 -34.26 -59.00
N GLY A 17 -41.33 -33.86 -57.73
CA GLY A 17 -42.23 -33.00 -56.97
C GLY A 17 -43.44 -33.73 -56.37
N ARG A 18 -43.49 -35.07 -56.43
CA ARG A 18 -44.57 -35.86 -55.83
C ARG A 18 -44.40 -35.92 -54.30
N PRO A 19 -45.46 -35.67 -53.51
CA PRO A 19 -45.37 -35.65 -52.05
C PRO A 19 -45.11 -37.05 -51.48
N LEU A 20 -44.02 -37.16 -50.71
CA LEU A 20 -43.63 -38.35 -49.96
C LEU A 20 -44.06 -38.27 -48.50
N GLY A 21 -44.15 -37.05 -47.95
CA GLY A 21 -44.58 -36.81 -46.58
C GLY A 21 -44.48 -35.34 -46.19
N THR A 22 -44.56 -35.09 -44.89
CA THR A 22 -44.40 -33.78 -44.26
C THR A 22 -43.26 -33.85 -43.24
N GLY A 23 -42.66 -32.70 -42.94
CA GLY A 23 -41.74 -32.53 -41.83
C GLY A 23 -41.88 -31.16 -41.21
N PHE A 24 -41.04 -30.86 -40.23
CA PHE A 24 -40.97 -29.56 -39.59
C PHE A 24 -39.51 -29.16 -39.36
N VAL A 25 -39.25 -27.84 -39.31
CA VAL A 25 -37.92 -27.33 -38.99
C VAL A 25 -37.72 -27.40 -37.48
N ALA A 26 -36.58 -27.94 -37.03
CA ALA A 26 -36.28 -28.19 -35.63
C ALA A 26 -35.23 -27.23 -35.05
N ASP A 27 -34.46 -26.53 -35.86
CA ASP A 27 -33.49 -25.54 -35.36
C ASP A 27 -33.23 -24.45 -36.41
N ASP A 28 -32.58 -23.38 -35.97
CA ASP A 28 -32.26 -22.21 -36.80
C ASP A 28 -31.25 -22.55 -37.91
N SER A 29 -30.58 -23.70 -37.80
CA SER A 29 -29.69 -24.22 -38.84
C SER A 29 -30.43 -24.85 -40.03
N GLY A 30 -31.76 -24.97 -39.94
CA GLY A 30 -32.60 -25.53 -40.99
C GLY A 30 -32.66 -27.06 -40.98
N THR A 31 -32.42 -27.72 -39.84
CA THR A 31 -32.61 -29.17 -39.74
C THR A 31 -34.10 -29.50 -39.78
N VAL A 32 -34.52 -30.31 -40.75
CA VAL A 32 -35.90 -30.80 -40.87
C VAL A 32 -36.02 -32.19 -40.28
N VAL A 33 -37.03 -32.41 -39.44
CA VAL A 33 -37.36 -33.71 -38.85
C VAL A 33 -38.58 -34.30 -39.57
N THR A 34 -38.52 -35.58 -39.90
CA THR A 34 -39.61 -36.33 -40.54
C THR A 34 -39.57 -37.81 -40.17
N GLY A 35 -40.57 -38.56 -40.61
CA GLY A 35 -40.63 -40.02 -40.51
C GLY A 35 -39.69 -40.65 -41.52
N GLN A 36 -39.09 -41.78 -41.17
CA GLN A 36 -38.19 -42.49 -42.07
C GLN A 36 -38.89 -42.90 -43.39
N GLU A 37 -40.18 -43.26 -43.30
CA GLU A 37 -40.99 -43.66 -44.44
C GLU A 37 -41.10 -42.56 -45.51
N ALA A 38 -40.88 -41.29 -45.16
CA ALA A 38 -40.90 -40.16 -46.09
C ALA A 38 -39.58 -39.99 -46.88
N VAL A 39 -38.51 -40.68 -46.48
CA VAL A 39 -37.16 -40.59 -47.09
C VAL A 39 -36.62 -41.92 -47.62
N ASP A 40 -37.29 -43.02 -47.31
CA ASP A 40 -36.88 -44.36 -47.71
C ASP A 40 -36.98 -44.55 -49.22
N GLY A 41 -35.94 -45.15 -49.82
CA GLY A 41 -35.89 -45.44 -51.26
C GLY A 41 -35.57 -44.25 -52.18
N HIS A 42 -35.12 -43.11 -51.64
CA HIS A 42 -34.82 -41.90 -52.42
C HIS A 42 -33.39 -41.36 -52.17
N ASP A 43 -32.64 -41.15 -53.25
CA ASP A 43 -31.25 -40.63 -53.24
C ASP A 43 -31.18 -39.09 -53.19
N ALA A 44 -32.25 -38.42 -53.59
CA ALA A 44 -32.40 -36.97 -53.53
C ALA A 44 -33.84 -36.58 -53.22
N LEU A 45 -34.01 -35.62 -52.31
CA LEU A 45 -35.29 -35.14 -51.81
C LEU A 45 -35.43 -33.64 -52.08
N LEU A 46 -36.65 -33.20 -52.37
CA LEU A 46 -37.00 -31.79 -52.48
C LEU A 46 -37.85 -31.39 -51.27
N VAL A 47 -37.37 -30.43 -50.48
CA VAL A 47 -38.06 -29.90 -49.30
C VAL A 47 -38.68 -28.55 -49.66
N ARG A 48 -40.01 -28.46 -49.64
CA ARG A 48 -40.77 -27.25 -49.99
C ARG A 48 -41.38 -26.60 -48.75
N ALA A 49 -41.05 -25.33 -48.52
CA ALA A 49 -41.68 -24.50 -47.50
C ALA A 49 -43.05 -23.97 -47.99
N PRO A 50 -43.98 -23.63 -47.07
CA PRO A 50 -45.29 -23.07 -47.42
C PRO A 50 -45.21 -21.76 -48.21
N GLY A 51 -44.14 -20.97 -48.00
CA GLY A 51 -43.86 -19.72 -48.70
C GLY A 51 -43.22 -19.88 -50.09
N GLY A 52 -43.21 -21.10 -50.65
CA GLY A 52 -42.70 -21.38 -52.00
C GLY A 52 -41.18 -21.51 -52.12
N ARG A 53 -40.42 -21.37 -51.03
CA ARG A 53 -38.97 -21.64 -51.00
C ARG A 53 -38.72 -23.14 -51.01
N GLU A 54 -37.72 -23.58 -51.77
CA GLU A 54 -37.39 -25.00 -51.92
C GLU A 54 -35.90 -25.24 -51.62
N SER A 55 -35.58 -26.37 -50.97
CA SER A 55 -34.21 -26.82 -50.71
C SER A 55 -34.06 -28.25 -51.20
N THR A 56 -33.02 -28.53 -51.99
CA THR A 56 -32.69 -29.90 -52.41
C THR A 56 -31.75 -30.53 -51.41
N ALA A 57 -32.06 -31.73 -50.93
CA ALA A 57 -31.24 -32.52 -50.02
C ALA A 57 -30.77 -33.80 -50.72
N GLN A 58 -29.46 -33.97 -50.85
CA GLN A 58 -28.83 -35.19 -51.36
C GLN A 58 -28.68 -36.23 -50.24
N ALA A 59 -28.29 -37.47 -50.57
CA ALA A 59 -28.16 -38.56 -49.61
C ALA A 59 -27.27 -38.24 -48.39
N ASP A 60 -26.20 -37.45 -48.57
CA ASP A 60 -25.28 -37.00 -47.49
C ASP A 60 -25.89 -35.93 -46.56
N ALA A 61 -26.99 -35.30 -46.98
CA ALA A 61 -27.76 -34.38 -46.18
C ALA A 61 -28.85 -35.08 -45.35
N VAL A 62 -29.11 -36.38 -45.58
CA VAL A 62 -30.16 -37.17 -44.92
C VAL A 62 -29.54 -38.16 -43.94
N THR A 63 -29.82 -37.98 -42.65
CA THR A 63 -29.45 -38.92 -41.58
C THR A 63 -30.66 -39.78 -41.21
N ARG A 64 -30.62 -41.07 -41.52
CA ARG A 64 -31.72 -42.03 -41.23
C ARG A 64 -31.51 -42.70 -39.88
N LEU A 65 -32.57 -42.81 -39.07
CA LEU A 65 -32.56 -43.42 -37.74
C LEU A 65 -33.60 -44.55 -37.66
N PRO A 66 -33.32 -45.72 -38.27
CA PRO A 66 -34.29 -46.81 -38.39
C PRO A 66 -34.76 -47.43 -37.09
N GLY A 67 -33.91 -47.45 -36.06
CA GLY A 67 -34.33 -47.87 -34.71
C GLY A 67 -35.42 -46.99 -34.10
N LEU A 68 -35.61 -45.77 -34.61
CA LEU A 68 -36.59 -44.79 -34.12
C LEU A 68 -37.68 -44.49 -35.15
N GLY A 69 -37.52 -44.90 -36.42
CA GLY A 69 -38.43 -44.54 -37.51
C GLY A 69 -38.42 -43.06 -37.87
N VAL A 70 -37.29 -42.36 -37.63
CA VAL A 70 -37.14 -40.90 -37.84
C VAL A 70 -36.00 -40.63 -38.84
N ALA A 71 -36.10 -39.54 -39.60
CA ALA A 71 -35.01 -39.03 -40.42
C ALA A 71 -34.78 -37.53 -40.20
N LEU A 72 -33.52 -37.12 -40.27
CA LEU A 72 -33.08 -35.73 -40.16
C LEU A 72 -32.55 -35.27 -41.52
N ILE A 73 -33.05 -34.15 -42.03
CA ILE A 73 -32.63 -33.60 -43.33
C ILE A 73 -31.98 -32.23 -43.09
N ARG A 74 -30.72 -32.06 -43.47
CA ARG A 74 -30.04 -30.75 -43.43
C ARG A 74 -30.49 -29.91 -44.62
N THR A 75 -31.07 -28.73 -44.36
CA THR A 75 -31.52 -27.80 -45.40
C THR A 75 -30.97 -26.39 -45.17
N ARG A 76 -31.07 -25.51 -46.17
CA ARG A 76 -30.70 -24.09 -46.04
C ARG A 76 -31.77 -23.20 -46.65
N GLY A 77 -32.05 -22.05 -46.02
CA GLY A 77 -32.83 -20.96 -46.64
C GLY A 77 -34.36 -21.13 -46.68
N LEU A 78 -34.93 -22.13 -46.01
CA LEU A 78 -36.39 -22.38 -46.02
C LEU A 78 -37.21 -21.25 -45.38
N ALA A 79 -36.63 -20.49 -44.43
CA ALA A 79 -37.29 -19.41 -43.68
C ALA A 79 -38.64 -19.81 -43.05
N VAL A 80 -38.68 -21.02 -42.50
CA VAL A 80 -39.79 -21.52 -41.71
C VAL A 80 -39.38 -21.47 -40.23
N PRO A 81 -40.19 -20.90 -39.32
CA PRO A 81 -39.85 -20.85 -37.91
C PRO A 81 -39.78 -22.28 -37.34
N PRO A 82 -38.77 -22.60 -36.53
CA PRO A 82 -38.62 -23.93 -35.97
C PRO A 82 -39.68 -24.23 -34.90
N LEU A 83 -40.02 -25.50 -34.73
CA LEU A 83 -40.96 -25.95 -33.68
C LEU A 83 -40.20 -26.48 -32.44
N PRO A 84 -40.69 -26.18 -31.23
CA PRO A 84 -40.11 -26.74 -30.00
C PRO A 84 -40.34 -28.25 -29.95
N ILE A 85 -39.33 -29.03 -29.55
CA ILE A 85 -39.44 -30.48 -29.37
C ILE A 85 -39.45 -30.79 -27.87
N GLY A 86 -40.47 -31.52 -27.41
CA GLY A 86 -40.57 -31.99 -26.04
C GLY A 86 -39.66 -33.18 -25.82
N ALA A 87 -38.59 -33.00 -25.04
CA ALA A 87 -37.62 -34.06 -24.73
C ALA A 87 -38.12 -34.98 -23.60
N ARG A 88 -39.33 -35.50 -23.71
CA ARG A 88 -39.92 -36.42 -22.71
C ARG A 88 -39.40 -37.83 -22.96
N ASP A 89 -38.97 -38.53 -21.89
CA ASP A 89 -38.54 -39.95 -21.98
C ASP A 89 -39.69 -40.88 -22.41
N HIS A 90 -40.92 -40.51 -22.05
CA HIS A 90 -42.14 -41.21 -22.43
C HIS A 90 -43.30 -40.22 -22.57
N VAL A 91 -44.24 -40.55 -23.46
CA VAL A 91 -45.52 -39.84 -23.59
C VAL A 91 -46.56 -40.61 -22.79
N ALA A 92 -47.14 -39.97 -21.77
CA ALA A 92 -48.08 -40.63 -20.87
C ALA A 92 -49.36 -41.06 -21.58
N ARG A 93 -49.93 -42.20 -21.15
CA ARG A 93 -51.26 -42.62 -21.58
C ARG A 93 -52.27 -41.55 -21.15
N GLY A 94 -53.14 -41.16 -22.06
CA GLY A 94 -54.19 -40.18 -21.83
C GLY A 94 -53.83 -38.75 -22.20
N THR A 95 -52.57 -38.46 -22.57
CA THR A 95 -52.15 -37.14 -23.08
C THR A 95 -52.94 -36.76 -24.34
N TYR A 96 -53.42 -35.53 -24.38
CA TYR A 96 -54.05 -34.95 -25.56
C TYR A 96 -52.99 -34.36 -26.49
N VAL A 97 -53.08 -34.69 -27.77
CA VAL A 97 -52.14 -34.27 -28.80
C VAL A 97 -52.87 -33.70 -30.01
N ARG A 98 -52.20 -32.82 -30.75
CA ARG A 98 -52.68 -32.24 -32.02
C ARG A 98 -51.81 -32.73 -33.17
N LEU A 99 -52.45 -33.17 -34.26
CA LEU A 99 -51.76 -33.59 -35.48
C LEU A 99 -52.50 -33.14 -36.74
N LEU A 100 -51.81 -33.19 -37.87
CA LEU A 100 -52.37 -32.82 -39.18
C LEU A 100 -53.02 -34.04 -39.86
N ALA A 101 -54.34 -34.08 -39.89
CA ALA A 101 -55.16 -35.11 -40.54
C ALA A 101 -56.31 -34.44 -41.33
N GLY A 102 -56.02 -33.98 -42.54
CA GLY A 102 -56.94 -33.15 -43.34
C GLY A 102 -57.22 -31.75 -42.75
N GLY A 103 -56.44 -31.36 -41.74
CA GLY A 103 -56.61 -30.21 -40.86
C GLY A 103 -56.01 -30.52 -39.49
N TRP A 104 -55.86 -29.52 -38.62
CA TRP A 104 -55.42 -29.79 -37.24
C TRP A 104 -56.54 -30.48 -36.46
N ARG A 105 -56.24 -31.63 -35.88
CA ARG A 105 -57.18 -32.46 -35.10
C ARG A 105 -56.57 -32.83 -33.77
N GLU A 106 -57.40 -32.90 -32.73
CA GLU A 106 -57.02 -33.47 -31.44
C GLU A 106 -57.18 -34.99 -31.43
N ALA A 107 -56.26 -35.67 -30.75
CA ALA A 107 -56.24 -37.10 -30.53
C ALA A 107 -55.73 -37.40 -29.12
N ARG A 108 -55.93 -38.63 -28.65
CA ARG A 108 -55.53 -39.06 -27.30
C ARG A 108 -54.58 -40.25 -27.35
N VAL A 109 -53.52 -40.20 -26.55
CA VAL A 109 -52.54 -41.28 -26.46
C VAL A 109 -53.13 -42.48 -25.70
N LEU A 110 -53.15 -43.65 -26.34
CA LEU A 110 -53.70 -44.90 -25.78
C LEU A 110 -52.68 -45.71 -24.98
N GLY A 111 -51.39 -45.58 -25.31
CA GLY A 111 -50.30 -46.37 -24.74
C GLY A 111 -49.27 -46.76 -25.79
N ARG A 112 -48.44 -47.74 -25.47
CA ARG A 112 -47.40 -48.27 -26.37
C ARG A 112 -48.03 -48.95 -27.60
N ALA A 113 -47.45 -48.71 -28.77
CA ALA A 113 -47.84 -49.36 -30.00
C ALA A 113 -47.31 -50.79 -30.09
N HIS A 114 -48.17 -51.72 -30.53
CA HIS A 114 -47.80 -53.11 -30.72
C HIS A 114 -47.46 -53.41 -32.19
N GLY A 115 -46.44 -54.23 -32.43
CA GLY A 115 -46.03 -54.63 -33.79
C GLY A 115 -45.16 -53.62 -34.54
N VAL A 116 -44.55 -52.68 -33.81
CA VAL A 116 -43.72 -51.61 -34.36
C VAL A 116 -42.26 -51.77 -33.88
N PRO A 117 -41.23 -51.61 -34.74
CA PRO A 117 -39.83 -51.82 -34.33
C PRO A 117 -39.34 -50.89 -33.22
N ASP A 118 -39.86 -49.66 -33.19
CA ASP A 118 -39.54 -48.69 -32.15
C ASP A 118 -40.30 -49.07 -30.85
N PRO A 119 -39.60 -49.50 -29.78
CA PRO A 119 -40.24 -49.85 -28.51
C PRO A 119 -40.92 -48.65 -27.85
N GLY A 120 -40.60 -47.43 -28.29
CA GLY A 120 -41.20 -46.19 -27.84
C GLY A 120 -42.42 -45.73 -28.61
N ALA A 121 -42.80 -46.37 -29.71
CA ALA A 121 -43.95 -45.94 -30.49
C ALA A 121 -45.24 -45.95 -29.65
N VAL A 122 -46.14 -44.99 -29.88
CA VAL A 122 -47.43 -44.88 -29.17
C VAL A 122 -48.61 -44.83 -30.12
N GLU A 123 -49.74 -45.41 -29.70
CA GLU A 123 -51.00 -45.43 -30.46
C GLU A 123 -51.88 -44.25 -30.07
N LEU A 124 -52.55 -43.67 -31.07
CA LEU A 124 -53.53 -42.61 -30.90
C LEU A 124 -54.96 -43.11 -31.15
N ALA A 125 -55.88 -42.63 -30.31
CA ALA A 125 -57.31 -42.62 -30.58
C ALA A 125 -57.73 -41.27 -31.16
N MET A 126 -58.50 -41.31 -32.25
CA MET A 126 -59.10 -40.12 -32.88
C MET A 126 -60.45 -40.48 -33.51
N GLY A 127 -61.26 -39.48 -33.83
CA GLY A 127 -62.54 -39.67 -34.53
C GLY A 127 -62.39 -40.29 -35.93
N THR A 128 -63.46 -40.91 -36.42
CA THR A 128 -63.50 -41.64 -37.71
C THR A 128 -63.04 -40.80 -38.90
N ASP A 129 -63.49 -39.53 -38.99
CA ASP A 129 -63.10 -38.62 -40.07
C ASP A 129 -61.59 -38.36 -40.12
N GLY A 130 -60.95 -38.27 -38.96
CA GLY A 130 -59.51 -38.06 -38.86
C GLY A 130 -58.72 -39.32 -39.21
N SER A 131 -59.19 -40.49 -38.76
CA SER A 131 -58.59 -41.79 -39.12
C SER A 131 -58.63 -42.04 -40.63
N ASP A 132 -59.78 -41.72 -41.26
CA ASP A 132 -59.96 -41.81 -42.70
C ASP A 132 -59.07 -40.83 -43.48
N ALA A 133 -58.94 -39.59 -43.00
CA ALA A 133 -58.05 -38.61 -43.61
C ALA A 133 -56.59 -39.07 -43.61
N LEU A 134 -56.13 -39.73 -42.54
CA LEU A 134 -54.79 -40.31 -42.46
C LEU A 134 -54.60 -41.50 -43.41
N ARG A 135 -55.61 -42.36 -43.57
CA ARG A 135 -55.55 -43.50 -44.51
C ARG A 135 -55.50 -43.06 -45.97
N ARG A 136 -56.20 -41.96 -46.32
CA ARG A 136 -56.22 -41.39 -47.68
C ARG A 136 -54.99 -40.51 -47.99
N GLY A 137 -54.37 -39.93 -46.96
CA GLY A 137 -53.33 -38.91 -47.09
C GLY A 137 -51.91 -39.39 -46.77
N ARG A 138 -51.19 -39.92 -47.76
CA ARG A 138 -49.73 -40.17 -47.66
C ARG A 138 -48.92 -38.93 -47.24
N SER A 139 -49.47 -37.73 -47.47
CA SER A 139 -48.84 -36.45 -47.12
C SER A 139 -48.73 -36.18 -45.62
N ALA A 140 -49.48 -36.86 -44.75
CA ALA A 140 -49.43 -36.62 -43.30
C ALA A 140 -48.26 -37.33 -42.60
N VAL A 141 -47.67 -38.35 -43.24
CA VAL A 141 -46.55 -39.13 -42.72
C VAL A 141 -45.34 -38.22 -42.48
N GLY A 142 -44.69 -38.39 -41.34
CA GLY A 142 -43.57 -37.57 -40.87
C GLY A 142 -43.96 -36.21 -40.29
N GLY A 143 -45.24 -35.84 -40.33
CA GLY A 143 -45.74 -34.62 -39.71
C GLY A 143 -45.58 -34.62 -38.18
N PRO A 144 -45.45 -33.45 -37.54
CA PRO A 144 -45.31 -33.36 -36.09
C PRO A 144 -46.61 -33.72 -35.36
N VAL A 145 -46.45 -34.39 -34.22
CA VAL A 145 -47.50 -34.58 -33.23
C VAL A 145 -47.19 -33.68 -32.05
N LEU A 146 -48.03 -32.66 -31.85
CA LEU A 146 -47.86 -31.63 -30.83
C LEU A 146 -48.61 -32.00 -29.55
N ASP A 147 -48.08 -31.68 -28.39
CA ASP A 147 -48.84 -31.66 -27.14
C ASP A 147 -49.94 -30.59 -27.24
N ALA A 148 -51.17 -30.92 -26.83
CA ALA A 148 -52.29 -29.98 -26.95
C ALA A 148 -52.17 -28.79 -25.98
N ALA A 149 -51.47 -28.94 -24.85
CA ALA A 149 -51.28 -27.89 -23.86
C ALA A 149 -50.04 -27.05 -24.14
N THR A 150 -48.88 -27.68 -24.38
CA THR A 150 -47.59 -26.97 -24.52
C THR A 150 -47.27 -26.58 -25.96
N GLY A 151 -47.89 -27.23 -26.95
CA GLY A 151 -47.56 -27.05 -28.38
C GLY A 151 -46.21 -27.64 -28.79
N ALA A 152 -45.50 -28.33 -27.88
CA ALA A 152 -44.22 -28.97 -28.17
C ALA A 152 -44.42 -30.26 -28.98
N VAL A 153 -43.53 -30.53 -29.92
CA VAL A 153 -43.52 -31.77 -30.70
C VAL A 153 -43.10 -32.93 -29.80
N LEU A 154 -44.00 -33.88 -29.57
CA LEU A 154 -43.73 -35.09 -28.80
C LEU A 154 -43.19 -36.23 -29.68
N GLY A 155 -43.49 -36.19 -30.99
CA GLY A 155 -43.11 -37.22 -31.94
C GLY A 155 -43.44 -36.88 -33.38
N VAL A 156 -43.07 -37.76 -34.31
CA VAL A 156 -43.50 -37.71 -35.71
C VAL A 156 -44.52 -38.79 -36.01
N LEU A 157 -45.45 -38.49 -36.90
CA LEU A 157 -46.47 -39.43 -37.33
C LEU A 157 -45.86 -40.51 -38.25
N GLY A 158 -45.98 -41.77 -37.87
CA GLY A 158 -45.59 -42.90 -38.72
C GLY A 158 -46.61 -43.20 -39.83
N ALA A 159 -46.30 -44.16 -40.69
CA ALA A 159 -47.28 -44.65 -41.67
C ALA A 159 -48.55 -45.20 -40.98
N PRO A 160 -49.75 -45.00 -41.55
CA PRO A 160 -50.98 -45.51 -40.97
C PRO A 160 -50.96 -47.03 -40.88
N PRO A 161 -51.47 -47.62 -39.78
CA PRO A 161 -51.50 -49.07 -39.60
C PRO A 161 -52.40 -49.75 -40.65
N PRO A 162 -52.12 -51.03 -41.00
CA PRO A 162 -52.93 -51.78 -41.96
C PRO A 162 -54.41 -51.93 -41.51
N PRO A 163 -55.33 -52.18 -42.46
CA PRO A 163 -56.76 -52.31 -42.16
C PRO A 163 -57.02 -53.41 -41.11
N GLY A 164 -57.86 -53.13 -40.11
CA GLY A 164 -58.25 -54.09 -39.06
C GLY A 164 -57.59 -53.91 -37.68
N GLN A 165 -56.61 -53.01 -37.52
CA GLN A 165 -56.05 -52.65 -36.21
C GLN A 165 -56.89 -51.60 -35.46
N ARG A 166 -56.89 -51.65 -34.12
CA ARG A 166 -57.62 -50.70 -33.24
C ARG A 166 -57.04 -49.28 -33.22
N ALA A 167 -55.76 -49.12 -33.52
CA ALA A 167 -55.08 -47.82 -33.51
C ALA A 167 -55.43 -46.98 -34.75
N ALA A 168 -55.74 -45.70 -34.56
CA ALA A 168 -56.00 -44.79 -35.68
C ALA A 168 -54.71 -44.21 -36.27
N ALA A 169 -53.67 -44.05 -35.46
CA ALA A 169 -52.35 -43.59 -35.89
C ALA A 169 -51.24 -44.07 -34.93
N VAL A 170 -50.02 -44.17 -35.44
CA VAL A 170 -48.81 -44.50 -34.66
C VAL A 170 -47.88 -43.30 -34.66
N VAL A 171 -47.41 -42.90 -33.48
CA VAL A 171 -46.45 -41.80 -33.30
C VAL A 171 -45.10 -42.37 -32.90
N ARG A 172 -44.03 -41.83 -33.47
CA ARG A 172 -42.63 -42.10 -33.15
C ARG A 172 -42.10 -40.99 -32.25
N PRO A 173 -42.00 -41.20 -30.93
CA PRO A 173 -41.62 -40.11 -30.03
C PRO A 173 -40.16 -39.70 -30.22
N LEU A 174 -39.89 -38.40 -30.14
CA LEU A 174 -38.55 -37.83 -30.28
C LEU A 174 -37.82 -37.87 -28.93
N ARG A 175 -37.34 -39.06 -28.55
CA ARG A 175 -36.72 -39.30 -27.24
C ARG A 175 -35.21 -39.07 -27.25
N PRO A 176 -34.60 -38.76 -26.10
CA PRO A 176 -33.16 -38.74 -25.95
C PRO A 176 -32.59 -40.14 -26.22
N GLY A 177 -31.77 -40.27 -27.26
CA GLY A 177 -30.99 -41.48 -27.54
C GLY A 177 -29.62 -41.44 -26.85
N PRO A 178 -28.62 -42.21 -27.34
CA PRO A 178 -27.25 -42.11 -26.87
C PRO A 178 -26.76 -40.65 -26.91
N PRO A 179 -26.03 -40.17 -25.88
CA PRO A 179 -25.69 -38.76 -25.73
C PRO A 179 -24.92 -38.18 -26.92
N ASP A 180 -24.16 -39.00 -27.64
CA ASP A 180 -23.37 -38.59 -28.81
C ASP A 180 -24.06 -38.84 -30.16
N GLY A 181 -25.32 -39.30 -30.13
CA GLY A 181 -26.11 -39.55 -31.34
C GLY A 181 -26.58 -38.26 -32.04
N PRO A 182 -26.86 -38.32 -33.36
CA PRO A 182 -27.29 -37.15 -34.14
C PRO A 182 -28.63 -36.55 -33.67
N LEU A 183 -29.58 -37.39 -33.22
CA LEU A 183 -30.85 -36.91 -32.63
C LEU A 183 -30.62 -36.22 -31.29
N ALA A 184 -29.77 -36.77 -30.41
CA ALA A 184 -29.45 -36.13 -29.13
C ALA A 184 -28.77 -34.77 -29.33
N ALA A 185 -27.88 -34.65 -30.33
CA ALA A 185 -27.28 -33.38 -30.70
C ALA A 185 -28.32 -32.36 -31.22
N LEU A 186 -29.29 -32.81 -32.02
CA LEU A 186 -30.40 -31.97 -32.49
C LEU A 186 -31.31 -31.52 -31.34
N LEU A 187 -31.71 -32.43 -30.45
CA LEU A 187 -32.55 -32.12 -29.29
C LEU A 187 -31.86 -31.10 -28.36
N ARG A 188 -30.55 -31.22 -28.14
CA ARG A 188 -29.77 -30.20 -27.39
C ARG A 188 -29.77 -28.84 -28.08
N ARG A 189 -29.64 -28.79 -29.41
CA ARG A 189 -29.70 -27.54 -30.17
C ARG A 189 -31.10 -26.92 -30.12
N ASN A 190 -32.14 -27.70 -30.43
CA ASN A 190 -33.54 -27.26 -30.34
C ASN A 190 -33.86 -26.71 -28.94
N ALA A 191 -33.50 -27.45 -27.89
CA ALA A 191 -33.71 -27.03 -26.51
C ALA A 191 -32.98 -25.73 -26.13
N ALA A 192 -31.92 -25.36 -26.86
CA ALA A 192 -31.12 -24.16 -26.63
C ALA A 192 -31.52 -22.96 -27.50
N THR A 193 -32.25 -23.17 -28.62
CA THR A 193 -32.63 -22.09 -29.56
C THR A 193 -34.13 -21.89 -29.73
N VAL A 194 -34.97 -22.90 -29.46
CA VAL A 194 -36.41 -22.85 -29.69
C VAL A 194 -37.15 -22.97 -28.36
N PRO A 195 -37.83 -21.92 -27.86
CA PRO A 195 -38.44 -21.91 -26.54
C PRO A 195 -39.62 -22.88 -26.44
N ALA A 196 -39.63 -23.69 -25.38
CA ALA A 196 -40.76 -24.54 -24.98
C ALA A 196 -41.14 -24.24 -23.53
N TYR A 197 -42.45 -24.18 -23.25
CA TYR A 197 -43.01 -23.79 -21.95
C TYR A 197 -43.82 -24.94 -21.32
N GLY A 198 -44.36 -24.73 -20.12
CA GLY A 198 -45.17 -25.72 -19.42
C GLY A 198 -44.37 -26.94 -18.97
N ASP A 199 -44.95 -28.13 -19.18
CA ASP A 199 -44.29 -29.41 -18.91
C ASP A 199 -43.09 -29.72 -19.80
N ASP A 200 -42.88 -28.97 -20.88
CA ASP A 200 -41.72 -29.10 -21.76
C ASP A 200 -40.68 -27.98 -21.58
N LEU A 201 -40.71 -27.26 -20.45
CA LEU A 201 -39.77 -26.17 -20.17
C LEU A 201 -38.32 -26.54 -20.51
N ASN A 202 -37.71 -25.79 -21.43
CA ASN A 202 -36.36 -26.03 -21.94
C ASN A 202 -35.41 -24.83 -21.70
N LEU A 203 -34.14 -24.96 -22.12
CA LEU A 203 -33.12 -23.92 -21.89
C LEU A 203 -33.45 -22.61 -22.63
N ALA A 204 -33.93 -22.67 -23.87
CA ALA A 204 -34.30 -21.48 -24.65
C ALA A 204 -35.37 -20.65 -23.93
N ALA A 205 -36.43 -21.30 -23.44
CA ALA A 205 -37.44 -20.62 -22.63
C ALA A 205 -36.87 -20.08 -21.31
N VAL A 206 -35.95 -20.79 -20.67
CA VAL A 206 -35.23 -20.29 -19.49
C VAL A 206 -34.42 -19.03 -19.81
N LEU A 207 -33.73 -18.98 -20.94
CA LEU A 207 -32.98 -17.81 -21.40
C LEU A 207 -33.91 -16.62 -21.70
N GLU A 208 -35.06 -16.87 -22.35
CA GLU A 208 -36.08 -15.84 -22.59
C GLU A 208 -36.63 -15.27 -21.28
N LEU A 209 -37.04 -16.15 -20.34
CA LEU A 209 -37.56 -15.73 -19.03
C LEU A 209 -36.50 -14.97 -18.22
N ALA A 210 -35.24 -15.41 -18.27
CA ALA A 210 -34.12 -14.75 -17.63
C ALA A 210 -33.89 -13.34 -18.22
N ALA A 211 -33.89 -13.22 -19.55
CA ALA A 211 -33.75 -11.94 -20.24
C ALA A 211 -34.88 -10.96 -19.86
N VAL A 212 -36.13 -11.42 -19.77
CA VAL A 212 -37.25 -10.59 -19.30
C VAL A 212 -37.03 -10.12 -17.85
N SER A 213 -36.43 -10.95 -16.99
CA SER A 213 -36.16 -10.59 -15.59
C SER A 213 -35.10 -9.50 -15.43
N CYS A 214 -34.11 -9.43 -16.33
CA CYS A 214 -33.09 -8.39 -16.34
C CYS A 214 -33.65 -7.01 -16.74
N GLY A 215 -34.86 -6.96 -17.30
CA GLY A 215 -35.43 -5.77 -17.92
C GLY A 215 -34.62 -5.34 -19.15
N PRO A 216 -35.00 -4.25 -19.84
CA PRO A 216 -34.10 -3.63 -20.81
C PRO A 216 -32.86 -3.14 -20.06
N THR A 217 -31.76 -3.88 -20.20
CA THR A 217 -30.42 -3.43 -19.83
C THR A 217 -30.13 -2.17 -20.63
N ALA A 218 -30.33 -1.01 -19.99
CA ALA A 218 -30.47 0.32 -20.59
C ALA A 218 -31.84 0.58 -21.25
N GLY A 219 -32.53 1.61 -20.78
CA GLY A 219 -33.54 2.29 -21.58
C GLY A 219 -32.95 2.74 -22.93
N PRO A 220 -33.78 2.99 -23.95
CA PRO A 220 -33.32 3.25 -25.31
C PRO A 220 -32.30 4.41 -25.40
N GLY A 221 -31.06 4.07 -25.73
CA GLY A 221 -30.26 4.72 -26.78
C GLY A 221 -29.65 6.11 -26.58
N ALA A 222 -29.89 6.83 -25.48
CA ALA A 222 -29.42 8.23 -25.41
C ALA A 222 -27.96 8.43 -24.93
N TRP A 223 -27.41 7.45 -24.20
CA TRP A 223 -26.10 7.57 -23.54
C TRP A 223 -25.13 6.46 -23.96
N PRO A 224 -23.85 6.80 -24.19
CA PRO A 224 -22.80 5.81 -24.49
C PRO A 224 -22.74 4.68 -23.47
N GLY A 225 -22.40 3.48 -23.93
CA GLY A 225 -22.23 2.30 -23.09
C GLY A 225 -21.17 2.52 -21.98
N PRO A 226 -21.27 1.78 -20.87
CA PRO A 226 -20.36 1.94 -19.73
C PRO A 226 -18.91 1.60 -20.10
N VAL A 227 -17.96 2.23 -19.39
CA VAL A 227 -16.53 1.91 -19.52
C VAL A 227 -16.23 0.66 -18.73
N GLU A 228 -15.58 -0.31 -19.38
CA GLU A 228 -15.23 -1.58 -18.75
C GLU A 228 -14.13 -1.40 -17.70
N ARG A 229 -14.25 -2.15 -16.60
CA ARG A 229 -13.22 -2.29 -15.56
C ARG A 229 -12.56 -3.67 -15.67
N PRO A 230 -11.38 -3.78 -16.30
CA PRO A 230 -10.77 -5.08 -16.61
C PRO A 230 -10.59 -5.98 -15.39
N GLU A 231 -10.14 -5.43 -14.27
CA GLU A 231 -9.92 -6.19 -13.03
C GLU A 231 -11.21 -6.76 -12.45
N ALA A 232 -12.26 -5.93 -12.34
CA ALA A 232 -13.57 -6.36 -11.84
C ALA A 232 -14.21 -7.37 -12.81
N ALA A 233 -14.15 -7.11 -14.12
CA ALA A 233 -14.64 -8.01 -15.16
C ALA A 233 -13.95 -9.37 -15.11
N ALA A 234 -12.62 -9.41 -14.95
CA ALA A 234 -11.85 -10.65 -14.84
C ALA A 234 -12.23 -11.45 -13.59
N GLN A 235 -12.39 -10.80 -12.44
CA GLN A 235 -12.79 -11.46 -11.19
C GLN A 235 -14.22 -12.01 -11.26
N LEU A 236 -15.17 -11.24 -11.79
CA LEU A 236 -16.55 -11.69 -12.01
C LEU A 236 -16.61 -12.86 -12.99
N ALA A 237 -15.85 -12.81 -14.08
CA ALA A 237 -15.76 -13.89 -15.04
C ALA A 237 -15.16 -15.16 -14.43
N ALA A 238 -14.10 -15.04 -13.62
CA ALA A 238 -13.50 -16.16 -12.90
C ALA A 238 -14.49 -16.82 -11.93
N PHE A 239 -15.27 -16.03 -11.20
CA PHE A 239 -16.30 -16.54 -10.30
C PHE A 239 -17.40 -17.32 -11.04
N THR A 240 -17.88 -16.84 -12.18
CA THR A 240 -18.91 -17.58 -12.95
C THR A 240 -18.43 -18.91 -13.52
N ARG A 241 -17.10 -19.17 -13.50
CA ARG A 241 -16.48 -20.45 -13.88
C ARG A 241 -16.07 -21.31 -12.68
N SER A 242 -16.17 -20.78 -11.45
CA SER A 242 -15.82 -21.52 -10.23
C SER A 242 -16.99 -22.39 -9.75
N ALA A 243 -16.76 -23.14 -8.67
CA ALA A 243 -17.83 -23.81 -7.95
C ALA A 243 -18.95 -22.82 -7.55
N PRO A 244 -20.21 -23.25 -7.50
CA PRO A 244 -21.34 -22.44 -7.05
C PRO A 244 -21.09 -21.82 -5.67
N GLY A 245 -21.51 -20.58 -5.49
CA GLY A 245 -21.28 -19.84 -4.25
C GLY A 245 -21.83 -18.43 -4.30
N VAL A 246 -21.43 -17.62 -3.32
CA VAL A 246 -21.85 -16.21 -3.17
C VAL A 246 -20.62 -15.31 -3.32
N LEU A 247 -20.73 -14.29 -4.17
CA LEU A 247 -19.72 -13.25 -4.39
C LEU A 247 -20.30 -11.88 -4.05
N GLY A 248 -19.58 -11.07 -3.27
CA GLY A 248 -19.93 -9.67 -3.05
C GLY A 248 -19.30 -8.76 -4.10
N LEU A 249 -20.09 -7.95 -4.79
CA LEU A 249 -19.62 -6.79 -5.57
C LEU A 249 -19.87 -5.52 -4.74
N VAL A 250 -18.81 -5.01 -4.12
CA VAL A 250 -18.92 -4.02 -3.04
C VAL A 250 -18.31 -2.70 -3.47
N GLY A 251 -19.07 -1.62 -3.33
CA GLY A 251 -18.62 -0.26 -3.64
C GLY A 251 -19.50 0.78 -2.98
N ALA A 252 -18.95 1.98 -2.76
CA ALA A 252 -19.73 3.10 -2.25
C ALA A 252 -20.84 3.50 -3.25
N PRO A 253 -21.90 4.19 -2.79
CA PRO A 253 -22.91 4.77 -3.67
C PRO A 253 -22.25 5.60 -4.81
N GLY A 254 -22.82 5.53 -6.02
CA GLY A 254 -22.29 6.25 -7.19
C GLY A 254 -21.07 5.62 -7.88
N THR A 255 -20.45 4.59 -7.31
CA THR A 255 -19.26 3.93 -7.90
C THR A 255 -19.56 2.98 -9.07
N GLY A 256 -20.84 2.72 -9.40
CA GLY A 256 -21.21 1.93 -10.58
C GLY A 256 -21.44 0.43 -10.36
N ARG A 257 -21.83 0.00 -9.15
CA ARG A 257 -22.16 -1.41 -8.84
C ARG A 257 -23.18 -2.01 -9.81
N THR A 258 -24.36 -1.39 -9.92
CA THR A 258 -25.43 -1.77 -10.85
C THR A 258 -24.93 -1.81 -12.29
N THR A 259 -24.05 -0.88 -12.68
CA THR A 259 -23.46 -0.84 -14.03
C THR A 259 -22.58 -2.06 -14.32
N GLU A 260 -21.74 -2.47 -13.37
CA GLU A 260 -20.92 -3.69 -13.51
C GLU A 260 -21.76 -4.97 -13.51
N LEU A 261 -22.83 -5.02 -12.69
CA LEU A 261 -23.80 -6.11 -12.71
C LEU A 261 -24.52 -6.20 -14.06
N SER A 262 -24.95 -5.07 -14.62
CA SER A 262 -25.59 -5.03 -15.95
C SER A 262 -24.63 -5.47 -17.04
N ALA A 263 -23.35 -5.04 -16.96
CA ALA A 263 -22.33 -5.49 -17.89
C ALA A 263 -22.07 -7.01 -17.78
N LEU A 264 -22.08 -7.57 -16.57
CA LEU A 264 -21.99 -9.02 -16.37
C LEU A 264 -23.18 -9.77 -16.97
N ALA A 265 -24.40 -9.29 -16.74
CA ALA A 265 -25.61 -9.90 -17.30
C ALA A 265 -25.60 -9.86 -18.84
N ALA A 266 -25.25 -8.71 -19.44
CA ALA A 266 -25.14 -8.55 -20.89
C ALA A 266 -24.09 -9.48 -21.49
N ARG A 267 -22.86 -9.55 -20.94
CA ARG A 267 -21.82 -10.47 -21.42
C ARG A 267 -22.23 -11.94 -21.38
N ARG A 268 -23.06 -12.32 -20.41
CA ARG A 268 -23.59 -13.69 -20.29
C ARG A 268 -24.72 -13.98 -21.26
N ALA A 269 -25.54 -12.98 -21.60
CA ALA A 269 -26.62 -13.09 -22.57
C ALA A 269 -26.07 -13.10 -24.01
N ASP A 270 -25.15 -12.20 -24.33
CA ASP A 270 -24.65 -11.95 -25.70
C ASP A 270 -23.42 -12.80 -26.07
N GLY A 271 -22.90 -13.60 -25.13
CA GLY A 271 -21.75 -14.45 -25.36
C GLY A 271 -22.03 -15.60 -26.35
N PRO A 272 -20.98 -16.30 -26.84
CA PRO A 272 -21.13 -17.41 -27.79
C PRO A 272 -21.96 -18.58 -27.24
N HIS A 273 -22.07 -18.68 -25.91
CA HIS A 273 -22.92 -19.66 -25.22
C HIS A 273 -23.79 -18.91 -24.20
N PRO A 274 -24.96 -18.37 -24.62
CA PRO A 274 -25.83 -17.58 -23.75
C PRO A 274 -26.21 -18.34 -22.47
N ALA A 275 -25.96 -17.75 -21.31
CA ALA A 275 -26.20 -18.38 -20.01
C ALA A 275 -27.22 -17.58 -19.18
N PRO A 276 -28.18 -18.26 -18.52
CA PRO A 276 -29.26 -17.58 -17.85
C PRO A 276 -28.77 -16.78 -16.64
N THR A 277 -29.29 -15.55 -16.53
CA THR A 277 -29.04 -14.63 -15.42
C THR A 277 -30.38 -14.09 -14.93
N LEU A 278 -30.72 -14.31 -13.66
CA LEU A 278 -31.90 -13.73 -13.03
C LEU A 278 -31.50 -12.48 -12.25
N TRP A 279 -32.17 -11.36 -12.52
CA TRP A 279 -31.94 -10.12 -11.80
C TRP A 279 -33.01 -9.89 -10.73
N LEU A 280 -32.58 -9.72 -9.49
CA LEU A 280 -33.42 -9.40 -8.35
C LEU A 280 -32.92 -8.10 -7.70
N ARG A 281 -33.83 -7.25 -7.26
CA ARG A 281 -33.51 -6.06 -6.48
C ARG A 281 -33.90 -6.31 -5.02
N GLY A 282 -33.11 -5.80 -4.07
CA GLY A 282 -33.41 -5.92 -2.65
C GLY A 282 -34.79 -5.36 -2.29
N ALA A 283 -35.16 -4.24 -2.91
CA ALA A 283 -36.48 -3.61 -2.74
C ALA A 283 -37.67 -4.47 -3.21
N ASP A 284 -37.45 -5.47 -4.07
CA ASP A 284 -38.50 -6.36 -4.58
C ASP A 284 -38.66 -7.64 -3.72
N LEU A 285 -37.88 -7.77 -2.63
CA LEU A 285 -38.00 -8.87 -1.65
C LEU A 285 -39.23 -8.67 -0.75
N HIS A 286 -39.75 -9.76 -0.19
CA HIS A 286 -40.93 -9.74 0.67
C HIS A 286 -40.55 -10.03 2.14
N PRO A 287 -41.21 -9.41 3.13
CA PRO A 287 -41.00 -9.69 4.55
C PRO A 287 -40.96 -11.18 4.92
N ASP A 288 -41.82 -11.97 4.28
CA ASP A 288 -42.03 -13.39 4.58
C ASP A 288 -41.09 -14.34 3.84
N ASP A 289 -40.21 -13.84 2.98
CA ASP A 289 -39.27 -14.69 2.23
C ASP A 289 -38.42 -15.54 3.19
N THR A 290 -38.41 -16.85 2.93
CA THR A 290 -37.62 -17.82 3.70
C THR A 290 -36.22 -17.99 3.11
N SER A 291 -36.10 -17.81 1.80
CA SER A 291 -34.84 -17.80 1.06
C SER A 291 -34.97 -16.99 -0.23
N LEU A 292 -33.85 -16.79 -0.94
CA LEU A 292 -33.85 -16.16 -2.26
C LEU A 292 -34.73 -16.90 -3.30
N ALA A 293 -34.98 -18.20 -3.11
CA ALA A 293 -35.81 -18.99 -4.02
C ALA A 293 -37.25 -18.48 -4.12
N ASP A 294 -37.80 -17.90 -3.04
CA ASP A 294 -39.15 -17.33 -3.02
C ASP A 294 -39.24 -16.10 -3.95
N ALA A 295 -38.23 -15.23 -3.90
CA ALA A 295 -38.09 -14.08 -4.78
C ALA A 295 -37.87 -14.51 -6.24
N MET A 296 -37.03 -15.53 -6.49
CA MET A 296 -36.85 -16.12 -7.82
C MET A 296 -38.16 -16.66 -8.39
N ALA A 297 -38.96 -17.37 -7.58
CA ALA A 297 -40.25 -17.91 -8.02
C ALA A 297 -41.23 -16.80 -8.40
N ARG A 298 -41.23 -15.66 -7.68
CA ARG A 298 -42.04 -14.49 -8.06
C ARG A 298 -41.53 -13.83 -9.33
N ALA A 299 -40.22 -13.64 -9.46
CA ALA A 299 -39.61 -13.03 -10.65
C ALA A 299 -39.89 -13.85 -11.92
N LEU A 300 -39.73 -15.18 -11.85
CA LEU A 300 -40.05 -16.10 -12.94
C LEU A 300 -41.53 -16.07 -13.30
N ARG A 301 -42.44 -16.07 -12.30
CA ARG A 301 -43.89 -15.94 -12.55
C ARG A 301 -44.26 -14.60 -13.19
N ARG A 302 -43.53 -13.53 -12.89
CA ARG A 302 -43.73 -12.22 -13.52
C ARG A 302 -43.22 -12.23 -14.96
N ALA A 303 -42.02 -12.74 -15.20
CA ALA A 303 -41.44 -12.87 -16.53
C ALA A 303 -42.33 -13.72 -17.45
N ALA A 304 -42.84 -14.84 -16.93
CA ALA A 304 -43.77 -15.71 -17.61
C ALA A 304 -45.06 -14.96 -17.97
N ARG A 305 -45.68 -14.23 -17.02
CA ARG A 305 -46.87 -13.40 -17.29
C ARG A 305 -46.65 -12.33 -18.38
N ILE A 306 -45.51 -11.65 -18.35
CA ILE A 306 -45.15 -10.65 -19.37
C ILE A 306 -45.08 -11.33 -20.75
N ARG A 307 -44.48 -12.53 -20.82
CA ARG A 307 -44.38 -13.28 -22.06
C ARG A 307 -45.72 -13.78 -22.58
N ALA A 308 -46.56 -14.34 -21.71
CA ALA A 308 -47.92 -14.77 -22.07
C ALA A 308 -48.76 -13.61 -22.61
N ALA A 309 -48.67 -12.42 -22.03
CA ALA A 309 -49.38 -11.25 -22.53
C ALA A 309 -48.92 -10.82 -23.95
N ALA A 310 -47.66 -11.09 -24.32
CA ALA A 310 -47.12 -10.78 -25.63
C ALA A 310 -47.49 -11.81 -26.71
N GLU A 311 -47.70 -13.09 -26.33
CA GLU A 311 -47.90 -14.20 -27.29
C GLU A 311 -49.29 -14.88 -27.23
N GLY A 312 -50.13 -14.56 -26.25
CA GLY A 312 -51.46 -15.16 -26.09
C GLY A 312 -51.44 -16.63 -25.63
N THR A 313 -50.40 -17.06 -24.92
CA THR A 313 -50.23 -18.43 -24.41
C THR A 313 -50.73 -18.55 -22.95
N ASP A 314 -51.66 -19.47 -22.68
CA ASP A 314 -52.32 -19.59 -21.36
C ASP A 314 -51.62 -20.54 -20.36
N ASP A 315 -50.72 -21.43 -20.80
CA ASP A 315 -50.08 -22.42 -19.90
C ASP A 315 -48.59 -22.11 -19.62
N LEU A 316 -48.35 -21.58 -18.42
CA LEU A 316 -47.02 -21.34 -17.85
C LEU A 316 -46.82 -22.11 -16.54
N ALA A 317 -47.64 -23.15 -16.30
CA ALA A 317 -47.47 -24.02 -15.15
C ALA A 317 -46.10 -24.70 -15.18
N GLY A 318 -45.50 -24.95 -14.01
CA GLY A 318 -44.24 -25.70 -13.92
C GLY A 318 -42.93 -24.90 -13.99
N VAL A 319 -42.97 -23.58 -14.20
CA VAL A 319 -41.78 -22.71 -14.09
C VAL A 319 -41.41 -22.49 -12.62
N THR A 320 -40.52 -23.33 -12.10
CA THR A 320 -40.00 -23.24 -10.73
C THR A 320 -38.50 -22.93 -10.70
N PRO A 321 -37.98 -22.23 -9.69
CA PRO A 321 -36.54 -21.97 -9.55
C PRO A 321 -35.69 -23.23 -9.62
N ARG A 322 -36.16 -24.33 -9.01
CA ARG A 322 -35.47 -25.63 -9.02
C ARG A 322 -35.33 -26.19 -10.44
N ARG A 323 -36.43 -26.18 -11.21
CA ARG A 323 -36.44 -26.68 -12.59
C ARG A 323 -35.55 -25.83 -13.50
N VAL A 324 -35.62 -24.51 -13.36
CA VAL A 324 -34.76 -23.56 -14.09
C VAL A 324 -33.27 -23.83 -13.80
N ALA A 325 -32.89 -23.97 -12.53
CA ALA A 325 -31.51 -24.28 -12.14
C ALA A 325 -31.04 -25.64 -12.70
N HIS A 326 -31.90 -26.67 -12.62
CA HIS A 326 -31.60 -28.00 -13.16
C HIS A 326 -31.35 -27.97 -14.68
N LEU A 327 -32.24 -27.34 -15.46
CA LEU A 327 -32.10 -27.22 -16.92
C LEU A 327 -30.82 -26.45 -17.31
N SER A 328 -30.53 -25.37 -16.59
CA SER A 328 -29.33 -24.55 -16.77
C SER A 328 -28.06 -25.38 -16.53
N ARG A 329 -28.03 -26.15 -15.42
CA ARG A 329 -26.93 -27.05 -15.07
C ARG A 329 -26.76 -28.18 -16.08
N ALA A 330 -27.84 -28.84 -16.49
CA ALA A 330 -27.80 -29.95 -17.45
C ALA A 330 -27.24 -29.52 -18.82
N ALA A 331 -27.43 -28.26 -19.19
CA ALA A 331 -26.85 -27.68 -20.40
C ALA A 331 -25.40 -27.18 -20.24
N GLY A 332 -24.79 -27.32 -19.07
CA GLY A 332 -23.45 -26.78 -18.77
C GLY A 332 -23.41 -25.25 -18.67
N ARG A 333 -24.57 -24.60 -18.46
CA ARG A 333 -24.73 -23.14 -18.40
C ARG A 333 -25.31 -22.74 -17.04
N PRO A 334 -24.53 -22.79 -15.94
CA PRO A 334 -25.05 -22.61 -14.59
C PRO A 334 -25.79 -21.28 -14.44
N LEU A 335 -26.90 -21.33 -13.71
CA LEU A 335 -27.74 -20.16 -13.43
C LEU A 335 -26.96 -19.18 -12.54
N LEU A 336 -26.97 -17.91 -12.95
CA LEU A 336 -26.50 -16.80 -12.13
C LEU A 336 -27.70 -16.02 -11.61
N VAL A 337 -27.70 -15.70 -10.31
CA VAL A 337 -28.64 -14.75 -9.71
C VAL A 337 -27.86 -13.51 -9.31
N VAL A 338 -28.38 -12.34 -9.69
CA VAL A 338 -27.89 -11.04 -9.23
C VAL A 338 -28.88 -10.51 -8.20
N LEU A 339 -28.37 -10.14 -7.03
CA LEU A 339 -29.12 -9.40 -6.01
C LEU A 339 -28.54 -7.99 -5.90
N ASP A 340 -29.20 -7.02 -6.50
CA ASP A 340 -28.77 -5.61 -6.53
C ASP A 340 -29.44 -4.82 -5.40
N GLY A 341 -28.64 -4.17 -4.56
CA GLY A 341 -29.08 -3.36 -3.42
C GLY A 341 -29.89 -4.13 -2.38
N PRO A 342 -29.42 -5.27 -1.83
CA PRO A 342 -30.11 -5.97 -0.73
C PRO A 342 -30.34 -5.10 0.51
N GLU A 343 -29.55 -4.05 0.71
CA GLU A 343 -29.77 -3.04 1.74
C GLU A 343 -31.17 -2.39 1.68
N GLU A 344 -31.79 -2.35 0.50
CA GLU A 344 -33.14 -1.84 0.28
C GLU A 344 -34.25 -2.84 0.69
N MET A 345 -33.90 -4.00 1.27
CA MET A 345 -34.90 -5.02 1.64
C MET A 345 -35.84 -4.56 2.78
N PRO A 346 -37.05 -5.13 2.87
CA PRO A 346 -37.99 -4.80 3.94
C PRO A 346 -37.38 -4.99 5.33
N PRO A 347 -37.60 -4.09 6.30
CA PRO A 347 -37.01 -4.17 7.65
C PRO A 347 -37.26 -5.50 8.36
N ALA A 348 -38.46 -6.07 8.22
CA ALA A 348 -38.82 -7.37 8.79
C ALA A 348 -37.95 -8.52 8.24
N LEU A 349 -37.56 -8.46 6.96
CA LEU A 349 -36.64 -9.45 6.38
C LEU A 349 -35.20 -9.20 6.85
N ALA A 350 -34.78 -7.92 6.93
CA ALA A 350 -33.46 -7.54 7.43
C ALA A 350 -33.22 -8.05 8.86
N HIS A 351 -34.24 -8.00 9.74
CA HIS A 351 -34.15 -8.57 11.09
C HIS A 351 -33.98 -10.09 11.11
N ARG A 352 -34.42 -10.80 10.06
CA ARG A 352 -34.29 -12.25 9.91
C ARG A 352 -33.12 -12.65 9.02
N LEU A 353 -32.22 -11.73 8.66
CA LEU A 353 -31.11 -11.97 7.74
C LEU A 353 -30.23 -13.16 8.17
N ALA A 354 -30.03 -13.34 9.48
CA ALA A 354 -29.26 -14.45 10.04
C ALA A 354 -29.87 -15.84 9.77
N HIS A 355 -31.17 -15.92 9.47
CA HIS A 355 -31.84 -17.16 9.06
C HIS A 355 -31.97 -17.25 7.53
N TRP A 356 -32.31 -16.13 6.89
CA TRP A 356 -32.55 -16.06 5.45
C TRP A 356 -31.28 -16.27 4.60
N ALA A 357 -30.13 -15.73 5.02
CA ALA A 357 -28.88 -15.85 4.27
C ALA A 357 -28.31 -17.28 4.27
N PRO A 358 -28.25 -18.02 5.40
CA PRO A 358 -27.87 -19.43 5.38
C PRO A 358 -28.84 -20.31 4.58
N ALA A 359 -30.15 -20.10 4.69
CA ALA A 359 -31.15 -20.84 3.91
C ALA A 359 -30.97 -20.59 2.40
N THR A 360 -30.64 -19.35 2.02
CA THR A 360 -30.26 -19.00 0.65
C THR A 360 -28.98 -19.73 0.22
N ALA A 361 -27.92 -19.70 1.02
CA ALA A 361 -26.66 -20.36 0.71
C ALA A 361 -26.83 -21.89 0.52
N ALA A 362 -27.63 -22.54 1.37
CA ALA A 362 -27.95 -23.96 1.26
C ALA A 362 -28.69 -24.25 -0.06
N TRP A 363 -29.72 -23.48 -0.39
CA TRP A 363 -30.47 -23.65 -1.63
C TRP A 363 -29.58 -23.48 -2.87
N LEU A 364 -28.69 -22.48 -2.87
CA LEU A 364 -27.74 -22.23 -3.97
C LEU A 364 -26.77 -23.41 -4.16
N ALA A 365 -26.27 -23.97 -3.05
CA ALA A 365 -25.37 -25.12 -3.08
C ALA A 365 -26.07 -26.37 -3.64
N ASP A 366 -27.27 -26.70 -3.13
CA ASP A 366 -28.06 -27.87 -3.54
C ASP A 366 -28.39 -27.86 -5.04
N HIS A 367 -28.61 -26.67 -5.62
CA HIS A 367 -29.03 -26.51 -7.02
C HIS A 367 -27.91 -26.00 -7.94
N SER A 368 -26.68 -25.85 -7.42
CA SER A 368 -25.51 -25.37 -8.15
C SER A 368 -25.70 -24.02 -8.85
N VAL A 369 -26.22 -23.04 -8.11
CA VAL A 369 -26.51 -21.68 -8.59
C VAL A 369 -25.47 -20.70 -8.04
N HIS A 370 -25.00 -19.77 -8.88
CA HIS A 370 -24.14 -18.67 -8.45
C HIS A 370 -24.97 -17.46 -8.01
N LEU A 371 -24.56 -16.79 -6.94
CA LEU A 371 -25.14 -15.53 -6.49
C LEU A 371 -24.07 -14.43 -6.50
N VAL A 372 -24.36 -13.31 -7.16
CA VAL A 372 -23.60 -12.06 -7.00
C VAL A 372 -24.48 -11.05 -6.27
N VAL A 373 -23.97 -10.55 -5.15
CA VAL A 373 -24.64 -9.54 -4.31
C VAL A 373 -23.98 -8.19 -4.54
N GLY A 374 -24.67 -7.26 -5.21
CA GLY A 374 -24.21 -5.88 -5.38
C GLY A 374 -24.69 -5.02 -4.21
N CYS A 375 -23.80 -4.63 -3.30
CA CYS A 375 -24.20 -3.96 -2.06
C CYS A 375 -23.15 -2.99 -1.53
N GLY A 376 -23.54 -2.20 -0.53
CA GLY A 376 -22.65 -1.23 0.12
C GLY A 376 -21.63 -1.95 1.02
N PRO A 377 -20.47 -1.31 1.31
CA PRO A 377 -19.52 -1.84 2.28
C PRO A 377 -20.17 -2.24 3.60
N GLU A 378 -21.09 -1.43 4.10
CA GLU A 378 -21.80 -1.59 5.37
C GLU A 378 -22.68 -2.84 5.40
N HIS A 379 -23.34 -3.13 4.29
CA HIS A 379 -24.18 -4.32 4.16
C HIS A 379 -23.30 -5.58 4.05
N TRP A 380 -22.26 -5.54 3.22
CA TRP A 380 -21.38 -6.69 3.03
C TRP A 380 -20.61 -7.07 4.29
N GLU A 381 -20.17 -6.09 5.08
CA GLU A 381 -19.52 -6.31 6.38
C GLU A 381 -20.36 -7.21 7.30
N GLN A 382 -21.70 -7.06 7.26
CA GLN A 382 -22.63 -7.85 8.05
C GLN A 382 -23.01 -9.17 7.36
N ALA A 383 -23.37 -9.10 6.08
CA ALA A 383 -23.94 -10.23 5.35
C ALA A 383 -22.91 -11.31 4.99
N ALA A 384 -21.64 -10.94 4.75
CA ALA A 384 -20.64 -11.88 4.25
C ALA A 384 -20.38 -13.08 5.18
N GLU A 385 -20.53 -12.89 6.48
CA GLU A 385 -20.37 -13.97 7.48
C GLU A 385 -21.55 -14.96 7.47
N LEU A 386 -22.75 -14.48 7.11
CA LEU A 386 -23.99 -15.25 7.14
C LEU A 386 -24.14 -16.18 5.92
N TYR A 387 -23.44 -15.89 4.81
CA TYR A 387 -23.45 -16.73 3.61
C TYR A 387 -22.47 -17.92 3.67
N ARG A 388 -21.78 -18.17 4.79
CA ARG A 388 -20.86 -19.31 4.90
C ARG A 388 -21.61 -20.66 4.85
N PRO A 389 -21.15 -21.62 4.05
CA PRO A 389 -21.54 -23.01 4.22
C PRO A 389 -21.00 -23.53 5.56
N SER A 390 -21.81 -24.31 6.30
CA SER A 390 -21.45 -24.88 7.60
C SER A 390 -20.30 -25.91 7.57
N ALA A 391 -19.70 -26.21 6.41
CA ALA A 391 -18.64 -27.18 6.26
C ALA A 391 -17.23 -26.55 6.37
N ALA A 392 -16.43 -27.07 7.29
CA ALA A 392 -15.14 -26.55 7.79
C ALA A 392 -13.94 -26.51 6.80
N HIS A 393 -14.16 -26.47 5.48
CA HIS A 393 -13.08 -26.65 4.48
C HIS A 393 -12.86 -25.48 3.49
N ALA A 394 -12.93 -24.24 3.95
CA ALA A 394 -12.39 -23.11 3.17
C ALA A 394 -11.82 -22.02 4.08
N ARG A 395 -10.53 -22.13 4.43
CA ARG A 395 -9.70 -21.02 4.96
C ARG A 395 -9.36 -19.97 3.89
N THR A 396 -9.92 -20.08 2.68
CA THR A 396 -9.70 -19.14 1.59
C THR A 396 -10.53 -17.87 1.78
N ALA A 397 -9.90 -16.72 1.49
CA ALA A 397 -10.49 -15.39 1.63
C ALA A 397 -11.88 -15.30 0.99
N ARG A 398 -12.77 -14.52 1.63
CA ARG A 398 -14.12 -14.21 1.15
C ARG A 398 -14.03 -13.71 -0.30
N PRO A 399 -14.72 -14.31 -1.28
CA PRO A 399 -14.67 -13.80 -2.64
C PRO A 399 -15.46 -12.48 -2.63
N VAL A 400 -14.74 -11.37 -2.79
CA VAL A 400 -15.28 -10.01 -2.84
C VAL A 400 -14.56 -9.25 -3.95
N VAL A 401 -15.32 -8.63 -4.82
CA VAL A 401 -14.84 -7.67 -5.82
C VAL A 401 -15.14 -6.29 -5.27
N ARG A 402 -14.09 -5.53 -4.94
CA ARG A 402 -14.24 -4.15 -4.48
C ARG A 402 -14.13 -3.19 -5.66
N ILE A 403 -15.08 -2.28 -5.78
CA ILE A 403 -15.06 -1.22 -6.78
C ILE A 403 -15.07 0.16 -6.09
N GLY A 404 -14.27 1.08 -6.63
CA GLY A 404 -14.21 2.48 -6.20
C GLY A 404 -14.41 3.42 -7.37
N ASP A 405 -13.83 4.62 -7.27
CA ASP A 405 -13.73 5.54 -8.40
C ASP A 405 -12.89 4.92 -9.54
N LEU A 406 -13.07 5.44 -10.75
CA LEU A 406 -12.36 4.96 -11.93
C LEU A 406 -10.88 5.34 -11.86
N GLY A 407 -10.03 4.42 -12.33
CA GLY A 407 -8.63 4.73 -12.60
C GLY A 407 -8.49 5.83 -13.67
N PRO A 408 -7.32 6.47 -13.77
CA PRO A 408 -7.11 7.61 -14.68
C PRO A 408 -7.50 7.31 -16.12
N GLU A 409 -7.17 6.11 -16.62
CA GLU A 409 -7.46 5.70 -17.99
C GLU A 409 -8.96 5.45 -18.21
N GLN A 410 -9.64 4.75 -17.31
CA GLN A 410 -11.09 4.54 -17.43
C GLN A 410 -11.87 5.86 -17.28
N ALA A 411 -11.40 6.77 -16.42
CA ALA A 411 -11.98 8.11 -16.28
C ALA A 411 -11.81 8.93 -17.57
N ARG A 412 -10.63 8.87 -18.21
CA ARG A 412 -10.36 9.50 -19.52
C ARG A 412 -11.32 8.98 -20.60
N LEU A 413 -11.44 7.66 -20.74
CA LEU A 413 -12.34 7.03 -21.70
C LEU A 413 -13.81 7.40 -21.47
N MET A 414 -14.24 7.50 -20.21
CA MET A 414 -15.61 7.90 -19.86
C MET A 414 -15.87 9.36 -20.22
N ARG A 415 -14.91 10.25 -19.96
CA ARG A 415 -14.99 11.66 -20.35
C ARG A 415 -15.08 11.82 -21.86
N GLU A 416 -14.26 11.11 -22.63
CA GLU A 416 -14.29 11.12 -24.10
C GLU A 416 -15.64 10.68 -24.64
N ARG A 417 -16.19 9.56 -24.12
CA ARG A 417 -17.53 9.09 -24.52
C ARG A 417 -18.62 10.11 -24.23
N TYR A 418 -18.52 10.84 -23.12
CA TYR A 418 -19.49 11.85 -22.71
C TYR A 418 -19.23 13.26 -23.25
N GLY A 419 -18.16 13.48 -24.01
CA GLY A 419 -17.79 14.80 -24.54
C GLY A 419 -17.37 15.79 -23.44
N LEU A 420 -16.77 15.30 -22.36
CA LEU A 420 -16.29 16.12 -21.25
C LEU A 420 -14.79 16.45 -21.41
N PRO A 421 -14.34 17.69 -21.14
CA PRO A 421 -12.92 18.05 -21.15
C PRO A 421 -12.15 17.43 -19.97
N GLU A 422 -10.82 17.44 -20.02
CA GLU A 422 -9.93 16.82 -19.03
C GLU A 422 -10.18 17.30 -17.59
N HIS A 423 -10.34 18.62 -17.41
CA HIS A 423 -10.59 19.26 -16.11
C HIS A 423 -12.09 19.56 -15.88
N ALA A 424 -12.98 18.69 -16.36
CA ALA A 424 -14.43 18.91 -16.25
C ALA A 424 -14.97 18.90 -14.81
N LEU A 425 -14.28 18.23 -13.89
CA LEU A 425 -14.58 18.14 -12.45
C LEU A 425 -13.35 18.54 -11.65
N ALA A 426 -13.56 18.89 -10.37
CA ALA A 426 -12.47 19.00 -9.41
C ALA A 426 -11.66 17.68 -9.35
N ASP A 427 -10.34 17.77 -9.17
CA ASP A 427 -9.42 16.62 -9.24
C ASP A 427 -9.84 15.45 -8.35
N ARG A 428 -10.36 15.72 -7.15
CA ARG A 428 -10.86 14.72 -6.20
C ARG A 428 -12.03 13.88 -6.74
N ASP A 429 -12.82 14.44 -7.64
CA ASP A 429 -14.05 13.87 -8.19
C ASP A 429 -13.87 13.44 -9.65
N ALA A 430 -12.68 13.65 -10.25
CA ALA A 430 -12.43 13.48 -11.67
C ALA A 430 -12.61 12.02 -12.17
N GLY A 431 -12.48 11.04 -11.28
CA GLY A 431 -12.72 9.62 -11.55
C GLY A 431 -14.09 9.10 -11.11
N HIS A 432 -14.96 9.96 -10.54
CA HIS A 432 -16.20 9.50 -9.94
C HIS A 432 -17.31 9.24 -10.99
N PRO A 433 -17.78 7.98 -11.17
CA PRO A 433 -18.65 7.62 -12.30
C PRO A 433 -19.98 8.37 -12.34
N LEU A 434 -20.67 8.48 -11.19
CA LEU A 434 -21.98 9.14 -11.14
C LEU A 434 -21.84 10.64 -11.44
N ALA A 435 -20.86 11.32 -10.84
CA ALA A 435 -20.62 12.75 -11.10
C ALA A 435 -20.32 13.02 -12.58
N LEU A 436 -19.49 12.19 -13.23
CA LEU A 436 -19.21 12.33 -14.67
C LEU A 436 -20.49 12.19 -15.51
N ARG A 437 -21.33 11.20 -15.20
CA ARG A 437 -22.60 10.99 -15.90
C ARG A 437 -23.56 12.17 -15.71
N LEU A 438 -23.78 12.61 -14.47
CA LEU A 438 -24.71 13.69 -14.17
C LEU A 438 -24.20 15.03 -14.71
N LEU A 439 -22.89 15.29 -14.66
CA LEU A 439 -22.28 16.47 -15.25
C LEU A 439 -22.46 16.50 -16.77
N ALA A 440 -22.33 15.36 -17.45
CA ALA A 440 -22.58 15.29 -18.88
C ALA A 440 -24.04 15.65 -19.23
N GLU A 441 -25.00 15.22 -18.41
CA GLU A 441 -26.40 15.59 -18.59
C GLU A 441 -26.64 17.09 -18.37
N VAL A 442 -26.02 17.67 -17.34
CA VAL A 442 -26.06 19.11 -17.07
C VAL A 442 -25.44 19.91 -18.22
N ARG A 443 -24.25 19.54 -18.68
CA ARG A 443 -23.53 20.27 -19.74
C ARG A 443 -24.26 20.21 -21.09
N ARG A 444 -24.92 19.10 -21.42
CA ARG A 444 -25.76 19.01 -22.63
C ARG A 444 -26.99 19.91 -22.59
N ALA A 445 -27.45 20.31 -21.41
CA ALA A 445 -28.58 21.23 -21.24
C ALA A 445 -28.16 22.70 -21.17
N LEU A 446 -26.85 22.97 -21.03
CA LEU A 446 -26.28 24.31 -21.01
C LEU A 446 -25.77 24.73 -22.40
N PRO A 447 -25.62 26.03 -22.68
CA PRO A 447 -24.94 26.50 -23.88
C PRO A 447 -23.48 26.00 -23.94
N ASP A 448 -22.97 25.79 -25.15
CA ASP A 448 -21.59 25.36 -25.38
C ASP A 448 -20.59 26.33 -24.70
N GLY A 449 -19.59 25.79 -24.02
CA GLY A 449 -18.53 26.57 -23.36
C GLY A 449 -18.78 26.93 -21.89
N ALA A 450 -19.77 26.34 -21.21
CA ALA A 450 -19.93 26.48 -19.76
C ALA A 450 -18.64 26.08 -19.01
N ALA A 451 -17.95 27.07 -18.44
CA ALA A 451 -16.65 26.92 -17.81
C ALA A 451 -16.74 26.45 -16.35
N GLY A 452 -15.65 25.85 -15.85
CA GLY A 452 -15.49 25.47 -14.45
C GLY A 452 -15.21 23.98 -14.22
N SER A 453 -14.71 23.69 -13.01
CA SER A 453 -14.38 22.36 -12.51
C SER A 453 -15.16 22.09 -11.22
N PRO A 454 -16.51 21.95 -11.30
CA PRO A 454 -17.36 21.77 -10.12
C PRO A 454 -16.97 20.53 -9.31
N GLY A 455 -17.24 20.58 -8.01
CA GLY A 455 -17.21 19.39 -7.17
C GLY A 455 -18.50 18.57 -7.28
N ARG A 456 -18.50 17.37 -6.71
CA ARG A 456 -19.67 16.45 -6.73
C ARG A 456 -20.99 17.09 -6.27
N GLU A 457 -20.95 17.88 -5.19
CA GLU A 457 -22.13 18.52 -4.62
C GLU A 457 -22.70 19.61 -5.53
N ASP A 458 -21.84 20.35 -6.24
CA ASP A 458 -22.27 21.36 -7.21
C ASP A 458 -22.94 20.70 -8.42
N VAL A 459 -22.43 19.53 -8.83
CA VAL A 459 -23.06 18.70 -9.88
C VAL A 459 -24.43 18.22 -9.44
N PHE A 460 -24.58 17.74 -8.21
CA PHE A 460 -25.89 17.31 -7.69
C PHE A 460 -26.91 18.45 -7.63
N ALA A 461 -26.49 19.63 -7.19
CA ALA A 461 -27.34 20.82 -7.18
C ALA A 461 -27.77 21.21 -8.60
N ALA A 462 -26.82 21.32 -9.54
CA ALA A 462 -27.12 21.67 -10.92
C ALA A 462 -28.00 20.64 -11.63
N TRP A 463 -27.79 19.35 -11.35
CA TRP A 463 -28.60 18.27 -11.89
C TRP A 463 -30.02 18.27 -11.32
N LEU A 464 -30.19 18.54 -10.02
CA LEU A 464 -31.51 18.70 -9.41
C LEU A 464 -32.26 19.87 -10.05
N ASP A 465 -31.62 21.02 -10.25
CA ASP A 465 -32.22 22.18 -10.91
C ASP A 465 -32.67 21.86 -12.33
N LEU A 466 -31.83 21.13 -13.09
CA LEU A 466 -32.17 20.65 -14.43
C LEU A 466 -33.39 19.73 -14.43
N LEU A 467 -33.44 18.74 -13.53
CA LEU A 467 -34.58 17.83 -13.43
C LEU A 467 -35.85 18.56 -12.98
N CYS A 468 -35.76 19.47 -12.03
CA CYS A 468 -36.91 20.28 -11.60
C CYS A 468 -37.47 21.10 -12.77
N LEU A 469 -36.60 21.64 -13.62
CA LEU A 469 -37.01 22.35 -14.84
C LEU A 469 -37.66 21.41 -15.86
N ARG A 470 -37.09 20.23 -16.13
CA ARG A 470 -37.64 19.24 -17.08
C ARG A 470 -39.00 18.69 -16.62
N ILE A 471 -39.13 18.37 -15.33
CA ILE A 471 -40.39 17.97 -14.71
C ILE A 471 -41.43 19.09 -14.84
N ALA A 472 -41.05 20.34 -14.55
CA ALA A 472 -41.94 21.49 -14.72
C ALA A 472 -42.40 21.67 -16.18
N VAL A 473 -41.52 21.47 -17.16
CA VAL A 473 -41.88 21.50 -18.59
C VAL A 473 -42.89 20.40 -18.94
N ARG A 474 -42.72 19.18 -18.43
CA ARG A 474 -43.68 18.09 -18.67
C ARG A 474 -45.03 18.33 -18.01
N VAL A 475 -45.04 18.79 -16.76
CA VAL A 475 -46.28 19.15 -16.05
C VAL A 475 -46.98 20.30 -16.76
N ALA A 476 -46.24 21.31 -17.21
CA ALA A 476 -46.79 22.42 -17.99
C ALA A 476 -47.43 21.95 -19.31
N ALA A 477 -46.81 20.98 -20.01
CA ALA A 477 -47.34 20.41 -21.24
C ALA A 477 -48.64 19.61 -21.03
N ALA A 478 -48.84 19.04 -19.84
CA ALA A 478 -50.06 18.33 -19.46
C ALA A 478 -51.19 19.25 -18.94
N THR A 479 -50.92 20.56 -18.76
CA THR A 479 -51.88 21.53 -18.22
C THR A 479 -52.49 22.39 -19.34
N ALA A 480 -53.79 22.67 -19.29
CA ALA A 480 -54.48 23.52 -20.27
C ALA A 480 -55.08 24.79 -19.62
N PRO A 481 -54.71 26.02 -20.06
CA PRO A 481 -53.67 26.33 -21.06
C PRO A 481 -52.23 26.16 -20.50
N PRO A 482 -51.24 25.83 -21.33
CA PRO A 482 -49.88 25.54 -20.86
C PRO A 482 -49.15 26.81 -20.40
N PRO A 483 -48.63 26.85 -19.16
CA PRO A 483 -47.85 27.98 -18.68
C PRO A 483 -46.53 28.11 -19.46
N ARG A 484 -46.10 29.35 -19.74
CA ARG A 484 -44.87 29.66 -20.51
C ARG A 484 -43.91 30.58 -19.76
N GLY A 485 -42.64 30.55 -20.15
CA GLY A 485 -41.60 31.47 -19.65
C GLY A 485 -41.44 31.45 -18.13
N THR A 486 -41.64 32.60 -17.48
CA THR A 486 -41.49 32.77 -16.03
C THR A 486 -42.43 31.89 -15.21
N ALA A 487 -43.60 31.53 -15.74
CA ALA A 487 -44.53 30.61 -15.06
C ALA A 487 -43.97 29.18 -14.95
N VAL A 488 -43.21 28.72 -15.95
CA VAL A 488 -42.50 27.43 -15.91
C VAL A 488 -41.37 27.47 -14.88
N ARG A 489 -40.64 28.58 -14.78
CA ARG A 489 -39.61 28.76 -13.74
C ARG A 489 -40.19 28.73 -12.33
N ARG A 490 -41.35 29.38 -12.10
CA ARG A 490 -42.07 29.29 -10.82
C ARG A 490 -42.57 27.87 -10.55
N LEU A 491 -43.00 27.13 -11.58
CA LEU A 491 -43.34 25.73 -11.45
C LEU A 491 -42.13 24.87 -11.09
N ALA A 492 -40.96 25.10 -11.70
CA ALA A 492 -39.72 24.41 -11.33
C ALA A 492 -39.33 24.65 -9.87
N ALA A 493 -39.47 25.89 -9.36
CA ALA A 493 -39.26 26.18 -7.94
C ALA A 493 -40.25 25.44 -7.02
N ARG A 494 -41.53 25.28 -7.45
CA ARG A 494 -42.50 24.45 -6.73
C ARG A 494 -42.13 22.97 -6.76
N VAL A 495 -41.67 22.46 -7.90
CA VAL A 495 -41.17 21.08 -8.03
C VAL A 495 -40.01 20.87 -7.06
N ALA A 496 -39.01 21.76 -7.07
CA ALA A 496 -37.89 21.70 -6.14
C ALA A 496 -38.36 21.66 -4.68
N GLY A 497 -39.29 22.53 -4.29
CA GLY A 497 -39.90 22.51 -2.95
C GLY A 497 -40.52 21.16 -2.58
N ARG A 498 -41.27 20.53 -3.50
CA ARG A 498 -41.86 19.20 -3.27
C ARG A 498 -40.83 18.08 -3.24
N VAL A 499 -39.75 18.20 -4.00
CA VAL A 499 -38.63 17.25 -3.99
C VAL A 499 -37.86 17.32 -2.67
N HIS A 500 -37.62 18.52 -2.15
CA HIS A 500 -37.04 18.68 -0.81
C HIS A 500 -37.97 18.14 0.28
N GLU A 501 -39.28 18.30 0.15
CA GLU A 501 -40.25 17.70 1.07
C GLU A 501 -40.27 16.16 0.96
N ALA A 502 -40.18 15.61 -0.25
CA ALA A 502 -40.01 14.17 -0.45
C ALA A 502 -38.74 13.65 0.24
N ALA A 503 -37.61 14.35 0.08
CA ALA A 503 -36.36 14.02 0.76
C ALA A 503 -36.50 14.06 2.29
N ARG A 504 -37.17 15.08 2.85
CA ARG A 504 -37.46 15.18 4.28
C ARG A 504 -38.27 13.98 4.77
N ARG A 505 -39.33 13.58 4.06
CA ARG A 505 -40.17 12.42 4.44
C ARG A 505 -39.40 11.09 4.37
N CYS A 506 -38.38 11.00 3.50
CA CYS A 506 -37.50 9.83 3.41
C CYS A 506 -36.48 9.72 4.57
N VAL A 507 -36.31 10.72 5.43
CA VAL A 507 -35.34 10.69 6.55
C VAL A 507 -35.85 9.86 7.74
N GLY A 508 -37.15 9.54 7.80
CA GLY A 508 -37.77 8.77 8.88
C GLY A 508 -37.26 7.31 9.01
N PRO A 509 -37.84 6.52 9.93
CA PRO A 509 -37.35 5.19 10.32
C PRO A 509 -37.48 4.07 9.25
N GLY A 510 -37.78 4.43 8.00
CA GLY A 510 -37.81 3.50 6.86
C GLY A 510 -36.46 3.35 6.16
N GLN A 511 -36.43 2.60 5.06
CA GLN A 511 -35.23 2.40 4.21
C GLN A 511 -34.93 3.59 3.28
N GLY A 512 -35.37 4.79 3.66
CA GLY A 512 -35.30 5.99 2.83
C GLY A 512 -36.14 5.99 1.57
N GLU A 513 -37.20 5.19 1.58
CA GLU A 513 -38.28 5.24 0.60
C GLU A 513 -39.37 6.23 1.03
N LEU A 514 -40.09 6.73 0.04
CA LEU A 514 -41.33 7.46 0.17
C LEU A 514 -42.47 6.46 -0.06
N ASP A 515 -43.32 6.27 0.95
CA ASP A 515 -44.47 5.39 0.81
C ASP A 515 -45.43 5.90 -0.29
N ARG A 516 -46.25 5.00 -0.83
CA ARG A 516 -47.14 5.31 -1.96
C ARG A 516 -48.09 6.46 -1.68
N ARG A 517 -48.58 6.59 -0.44
CA ARG A 517 -49.51 7.67 -0.06
C ARG A 517 -48.77 9.00 -0.02
N SER A 518 -47.61 9.07 0.63
CA SER A 518 -46.79 10.28 0.66
C SER A 518 -46.33 10.70 -0.74
N PHE A 519 -46.02 9.75 -1.63
CA PHE A 519 -45.72 10.05 -3.03
C PHE A 519 -46.91 10.68 -3.74
N GLU A 520 -48.11 10.12 -3.61
CA GLU A 520 -49.31 10.66 -4.25
C GLU A 520 -49.66 12.07 -3.77
N GLU A 521 -49.52 12.31 -2.46
CA GLU A 521 -49.74 13.63 -1.85
C GLU A 521 -48.79 14.69 -2.43
N LEU A 522 -47.52 14.34 -2.67
CA LEU A 522 -46.52 15.24 -3.22
C LEU A 522 -46.57 15.32 -4.75
N PHE A 523 -46.95 14.24 -5.43
CA PHE A 523 -46.93 14.13 -6.89
C PHE A 523 -48.23 13.46 -7.39
N PRO A 524 -49.34 14.20 -7.49
CA PRO A 524 -50.63 13.59 -7.84
C PRO A 524 -50.66 13.04 -9.27
N TRP A 525 -51.22 11.84 -9.49
CA TRP A 525 -51.40 11.27 -10.84
C TRP A 525 -52.30 12.13 -11.72
N ALA A 526 -53.42 12.62 -11.18
CA ALA A 526 -54.44 13.34 -11.93
C ALA A 526 -53.93 14.64 -12.59
N SER A 527 -52.87 15.22 -12.05
CA SER A 527 -52.28 16.48 -12.54
C SER A 527 -51.01 16.26 -13.39
N GLY A 528 -50.67 15.00 -13.70
CA GLY A 528 -49.50 14.66 -14.51
C GLY A 528 -48.14 14.77 -13.78
N TRP A 529 -48.12 15.07 -12.47
CA TRP A 529 -46.88 15.21 -11.70
C TRP A 529 -46.18 13.87 -11.49
N ALA A 530 -46.90 12.83 -11.06
CA ALA A 530 -46.32 11.49 -10.90
C ALA A 530 -45.70 10.96 -12.21
N PRO A 531 -46.43 10.95 -13.35
CA PRO A 531 -45.84 10.55 -14.63
C PRO A 531 -44.61 11.38 -15.01
N ALA A 532 -44.61 12.70 -14.77
CA ALA A 532 -43.48 13.57 -15.08
C ALA A 532 -42.23 13.21 -14.27
N VAL A 533 -42.37 13.05 -12.95
CA VAL A 533 -41.26 12.71 -12.04
C VAL A 533 -40.68 11.32 -12.35
N LEU A 534 -41.54 10.34 -12.62
CA LEU A 534 -41.12 8.98 -12.96
C LEU A 534 -40.47 8.90 -14.35
N THR A 535 -40.98 9.66 -15.32
CA THR A 535 -40.40 9.71 -16.67
C THR A 535 -39.03 10.37 -16.68
N GLU A 536 -38.86 11.42 -15.87
CA GLU A 536 -37.57 12.11 -15.72
C GLU A 536 -36.60 11.34 -14.82
N GLY A 537 -37.02 10.22 -14.22
CA GLY A 537 -36.15 9.33 -13.46
C GLY A 537 -35.60 9.94 -12.17
N LEU A 538 -36.23 10.98 -11.63
CA LEU A 538 -35.84 11.54 -10.32
C LEU A 538 -36.18 10.57 -9.19
N LEU A 539 -37.41 10.04 -9.23
CA LEU A 539 -37.90 8.98 -8.36
C LEU A 539 -38.20 7.73 -9.20
N VAL A 540 -37.96 6.56 -8.63
CA VAL A 540 -38.23 5.25 -9.23
C VAL A 540 -39.03 4.37 -8.27
N PRO A 541 -39.85 3.44 -8.79
CA PRO A 541 -40.53 2.46 -7.94
C PRO A 541 -39.53 1.56 -7.20
N ALA A 542 -39.73 1.40 -5.89
CA ALA A 542 -38.97 0.49 -5.03
C ALA A 542 -39.92 -0.15 -4.03
N GLY A 543 -40.07 -1.48 -4.10
CA GLY A 543 -40.99 -2.22 -3.25
C GLY A 543 -42.42 -1.70 -3.30
N GLY A 544 -42.96 -1.32 -2.13
CA GLY A 544 -44.30 -0.76 -1.97
C GLY A 544 -44.40 0.75 -2.21
N GLY A 545 -43.28 1.44 -2.44
CA GLY A 545 -43.20 2.90 -2.55
C GLY A 545 -42.27 3.37 -3.67
N TYR A 546 -41.59 4.49 -3.42
CA TYR A 546 -40.73 5.18 -4.38
C TYR A 546 -39.46 5.66 -3.70
N ARG A 547 -38.36 5.74 -4.44
CA ARG A 547 -37.09 6.30 -3.94
C ARG A 547 -36.40 7.14 -4.98
N PHE A 548 -35.42 7.92 -4.55
CA PHE A 548 -34.52 8.59 -5.48
C PHE A 548 -33.74 7.57 -6.31
N ALA A 549 -33.60 7.83 -7.61
CA ALA A 549 -32.99 6.87 -8.54
C ALA A 549 -31.52 6.58 -8.22
N HIS A 550 -30.79 7.60 -7.76
CA HIS A 550 -29.39 7.51 -7.40
C HIS A 550 -29.22 7.62 -5.88
N GLU A 551 -28.66 6.59 -5.26
CA GLU A 551 -28.47 6.49 -3.81
C GLU A 551 -27.61 7.64 -3.26
N GLU A 552 -26.47 7.95 -3.87
CA GLU A 552 -25.60 9.03 -3.38
C GLU A 552 -26.26 10.42 -3.47
N PHE A 553 -27.04 10.65 -4.53
CA PHE A 553 -27.83 11.86 -4.67
C PHE A 553 -28.90 11.92 -3.57
N ALA A 554 -29.55 10.78 -3.28
CA ALA A 554 -30.51 10.65 -2.19
C ALA A 554 -29.87 11.01 -0.85
N ASP A 555 -28.67 10.47 -0.58
CA ASP A 555 -27.92 10.75 0.65
C ASP A 555 -27.64 12.24 0.81
N TRP A 556 -27.22 12.90 -0.28
CA TRP A 556 -26.93 14.32 -0.29
C TRP A 556 -28.16 15.18 0.04
N ILE A 557 -29.29 14.95 -0.66
CA ILE A 557 -30.49 15.76 -0.44
C ILE A 557 -31.20 15.42 0.88
N GLN A 558 -31.16 14.16 1.32
CA GLN A 558 -31.74 13.73 2.60
C GLN A 558 -30.91 14.23 3.79
N GLY A 559 -29.57 14.22 3.67
CA GLY A 559 -28.68 14.78 4.67
C GLY A 559 -28.94 16.26 4.96
N ALA A 560 -29.41 17.03 3.98
CA ALA A 560 -29.79 18.43 4.16
C ALA A 560 -31.03 18.63 5.06
N HIS A 561 -31.85 17.59 5.25
CA HIS A 561 -33.06 17.64 6.08
C HIS A 561 -32.96 16.81 7.36
N LEU A 562 -31.84 16.14 7.59
CA LEU A 562 -31.61 15.30 8.76
C LEU A 562 -31.44 16.15 10.03
N ASP A 563 -32.18 15.80 11.09
CA ASP A 563 -31.84 16.27 12.45
C ASP A 563 -30.62 15.51 12.96
N LEU A 564 -29.44 16.01 12.58
CA LEU A 564 -28.15 15.43 12.92
C LEU A 564 -27.95 15.30 14.43
N GLY A 565 -28.38 16.29 15.22
CA GLY A 565 -28.19 16.28 16.68
C GLY A 565 -29.00 15.19 17.37
N THR A 566 -30.23 14.93 16.91
CA THR A 566 -31.02 13.80 17.40
C THR A 566 -30.46 12.47 16.91
N ALA A 567 -30.09 12.36 15.63
CA ALA A 567 -29.50 11.15 15.07
C ALA A 567 -28.21 10.71 15.79
N LEU A 568 -27.26 11.64 16.03
CA LEU A 568 -26.01 11.34 16.75
C LEU A 568 -26.26 10.97 18.21
N ARG A 569 -27.22 11.62 18.88
CA ARG A 569 -27.58 11.27 20.26
C ARG A 569 -28.11 9.84 20.38
N THR A 570 -28.94 9.42 19.43
CA THR A 570 -29.52 8.07 19.40
C THR A 570 -28.50 7.02 18.99
N LEU A 571 -27.75 7.24 17.91
CA LEU A 571 -26.89 6.21 17.30
C LEU A 571 -25.51 6.11 17.93
N VAL A 572 -24.97 7.23 18.44
CA VAL A 572 -23.58 7.31 18.91
C VAL A 572 -23.52 7.56 20.41
N HIS A 573 -24.42 8.36 20.97
CA HIS A 573 -24.37 8.74 22.38
C HIS A 573 -25.31 7.95 23.31
N GLY A 574 -26.12 7.02 22.79
CA GLY A 574 -26.82 5.99 23.58
C GLY A 574 -27.71 6.50 24.71
N ARG A 575 -28.28 7.71 24.61
CA ARG A 575 -29.34 8.13 25.54
C ARG A 575 -30.66 7.57 25.04
N ALA A 576 -31.19 6.57 25.76
CA ALA A 576 -32.46 5.94 25.46
C ALA A 576 -33.56 7.00 25.25
N LEU A 577 -34.17 6.98 24.07
CA LEU A 577 -35.49 7.54 23.88
C LEU A 577 -36.51 6.59 24.54
N PRO A 578 -37.70 7.08 24.98
CA PRO A 578 -38.73 6.24 25.59
C PRO A 578 -39.05 5.00 24.73
N ALA A 579 -39.55 3.94 25.36
CA ALA A 579 -39.74 2.59 24.79
C ALA A 579 -40.59 2.52 23.48
N ASP A 580 -41.26 3.60 23.10
CA ASP A 580 -41.99 3.77 21.83
C ASP A 580 -41.13 4.34 20.68
N ALA A 581 -39.81 4.47 20.86
CA ALA A 581 -38.92 5.01 19.83
C ALA A 581 -38.75 4.06 18.63
N ALA A 582 -38.89 4.62 17.43
CA ALA A 582 -38.80 3.95 16.14
C ALA A 582 -37.51 3.10 15.97
N PRO A 583 -37.52 2.06 15.10
CA PRO A 583 -36.35 1.20 14.88
C PRO A 583 -35.09 2.01 14.57
N ALA A 584 -33.96 1.56 15.10
CA ALA A 584 -32.67 2.20 14.92
C ALA A 584 -32.34 2.37 13.43
N VAL A 585 -31.82 3.55 13.05
CA VAL A 585 -31.39 3.84 11.68
C VAL A 585 -30.43 2.75 11.20
N PRO A 586 -30.74 2.03 10.10
CA PRO A 586 -29.89 0.96 9.61
C PRO A 586 -28.49 1.45 9.22
N ARG A 587 -27.46 0.63 9.47
CA ARG A 587 -26.04 0.97 9.19
C ARG A 587 -25.77 1.38 7.73
N HIS A 588 -26.49 0.82 6.76
CA HIS A 588 -26.33 1.18 5.34
C HIS A 588 -26.80 2.61 5.04
N ARG A 589 -27.63 3.22 5.89
CA ARG A 589 -28.07 4.63 5.81
C ARG A 589 -27.05 5.57 6.42
N SER A 590 -25.75 5.27 6.30
CA SER A 590 -24.70 6.13 6.84
C SER A 590 -24.47 7.39 5.98
N GLY A 591 -24.77 7.31 4.68
CA GLY A 591 -24.60 8.39 3.71
C GLY A 591 -25.27 9.70 4.10
N PRO A 592 -26.57 9.75 4.46
CA PRO A 592 -27.23 10.99 4.87
C PRO A 592 -26.59 11.64 6.10
N LEU A 593 -26.09 10.86 7.06
CA LEU A 593 -25.39 11.38 8.23
C LEU A 593 -24.04 12.01 7.85
N VAL A 594 -23.28 11.35 6.97
CA VAL A 594 -22.02 11.88 6.44
C VAL A 594 -22.29 13.20 5.70
N GLN A 595 -23.32 13.26 4.87
CA GLN A 595 -23.69 14.47 4.13
C GLN A 595 -24.16 15.60 5.05
N ALA A 596 -24.92 15.28 6.11
CA ALA A 596 -25.30 16.26 7.12
C ALA A 596 -24.09 16.84 7.87
N LEU A 597 -23.08 16.03 8.18
CA LEU A 597 -21.83 16.48 8.81
C LEU A 597 -20.98 17.36 7.88
N LEU A 598 -20.88 17.01 6.59
CA LEU A 598 -20.21 17.84 5.58
C LEU A 598 -20.93 19.18 5.39
N LEU A 599 -22.27 19.15 5.34
CA LEU A 599 -23.10 20.35 5.24
C LEU A 599 -22.96 21.26 6.48
N LEU A 600 -22.83 20.68 7.68
CA LEU A 600 -22.60 21.43 8.91
C LEU A 600 -21.34 22.30 8.83
N ALA A 601 -20.23 21.75 8.33
CA ALA A 601 -19.01 22.54 8.13
C ALA A 601 -19.20 23.67 7.13
N ARG A 602 -19.94 23.42 6.03
CA ARG A 602 -20.22 24.43 5.00
C ARG A 602 -21.10 25.56 5.50
N GLN A 603 -22.16 25.27 6.24
CA GLN A 603 -23.15 26.26 6.66
C GLN A 603 -22.82 26.97 7.97
N ARG A 604 -22.15 26.28 8.91
CA ARG A 604 -21.89 26.77 10.27
C ARG A 604 -20.40 26.88 10.61
N GLY A 605 -19.53 26.60 9.64
CA GLY A 605 -18.07 26.70 9.75
C GLY A 605 -17.40 25.47 10.39
N HIS A 606 -16.08 25.37 10.20
CA HIS A 606 -15.26 24.24 10.63
C HIS A 606 -15.35 23.95 12.15
N GLY A 607 -15.47 24.98 12.99
CA GLY A 607 -15.50 24.85 14.44
C GLY A 607 -16.65 23.99 14.97
N ARG A 608 -17.84 24.08 14.36
CA ARG A 608 -18.98 23.21 14.73
C ARG A 608 -18.71 21.77 14.38
N LEU A 609 -18.15 21.48 13.20
CA LEU A 609 -17.79 20.12 12.84
C LEU A 609 -16.66 19.57 13.73
N VAL A 610 -15.68 20.39 14.12
CA VAL A 610 -14.64 19.98 15.09
C VAL A 610 -15.26 19.50 16.40
N THR A 611 -16.27 20.18 16.94
CA THR A 611 -16.99 19.73 18.14
C THR A 611 -17.64 18.37 17.94
N GLU A 612 -18.38 18.16 16.85
CA GLU A 612 -19.05 16.89 16.59
C GLU A 612 -18.04 15.75 16.37
N LEU A 613 -16.99 15.96 15.57
CA LEU A 613 -15.96 14.94 15.34
C LEU A 613 -15.19 14.61 16.63
N THR A 614 -14.95 15.59 17.51
CA THR A 614 -14.34 15.35 18.83
C THR A 614 -15.25 14.48 19.70
N ALA A 615 -16.56 14.71 19.68
CA ALA A 615 -17.53 13.89 20.38
C ALA A 615 -17.59 12.45 19.81
N LEU A 616 -17.45 12.28 18.50
CA LEU A 616 -17.32 10.96 17.86
C LEU A 616 -16.05 10.23 18.30
N VAL A 617 -14.91 10.92 18.40
CA VAL A 617 -13.67 10.32 18.93
C VAL A 617 -13.86 9.84 20.38
N GLY A 618 -14.56 10.60 21.21
CA GLY A 618 -14.92 10.19 22.58
C GLY A 618 -15.86 8.98 22.62
N ALA A 619 -16.77 8.83 21.66
CA ALA A 619 -17.65 7.67 21.60
C ALA A 619 -16.91 6.34 21.33
N LEU A 620 -15.68 6.40 20.81
CA LEU A 620 -14.84 5.21 20.63
C LEU A 620 -14.38 4.60 21.97
N ASP A 621 -14.43 5.34 23.08
CA ASP A 621 -14.06 4.85 24.44
C ASP A 621 -15.06 3.82 24.99
N ARG A 622 -16.21 3.64 24.35
CA ARG A 622 -17.20 2.63 24.76
C ARG A 622 -16.63 1.23 24.63
N THR A 623 -16.83 0.42 25.67
CA THR A 623 -16.42 -0.98 25.71
C THR A 623 -17.34 -1.84 24.84
N ASP A 624 -16.84 -2.86 24.14
CA ASP A 624 -17.63 -3.79 23.31
C ASP A 624 -18.60 -4.72 24.11
N ALA A 625 -18.96 -4.33 25.34
CA ALA A 625 -19.72 -5.11 26.32
C ALA A 625 -21.17 -5.36 25.88
N SER A 626 -21.82 -4.40 25.22
CA SER A 626 -23.18 -4.53 24.70
C SER A 626 -23.24 -4.45 23.17
N GLN A 627 -24.35 -4.90 22.57
CA GLN A 627 -24.59 -4.72 21.14
C GLN A 627 -24.72 -3.24 20.76
N GLU A 628 -25.38 -2.45 21.62
CA GLU A 628 -25.53 -1.00 21.46
C GLU A 628 -24.18 -0.28 21.47
N ASP A 629 -23.24 -0.69 22.33
CA ASP A 629 -21.89 -0.11 22.36
C ASP A 629 -21.11 -0.44 21.09
N ARG A 630 -21.21 -1.69 20.60
CA ARG A 630 -20.59 -2.09 19.33
C ARG A 630 -21.17 -1.32 18.15
N ASP A 631 -22.49 -1.09 18.15
CA ASP A 631 -23.17 -0.28 17.13
C ASP A 631 -22.72 1.19 17.19
N ALA A 632 -22.69 1.80 18.38
CA ALA A 632 -22.24 3.17 18.57
C ALA A 632 -20.78 3.38 18.13
N ARG A 633 -19.90 2.43 18.49
CA ARG A 633 -18.50 2.44 18.05
C ARG A 633 -18.38 2.30 16.53
N TRP A 634 -19.16 1.41 15.91
CA TRP A 634 -19.19 1.26 14.45
C TRP A 634 -19.60 2.57 13.76
N TRP A 635 -20.65 3.23 14.26
CA TRP A 635 -21.10 4.54 13.74
C TRP A 635 -20.01 5.61 13.88
N ALA A 636 -19.37 5.72 15.04
CA ALA A 636 -18.29 6.67 15.26
C ALA A 636 -17.12 6.45 14.29
N VAL A 637 -16.67 5.20 14.12
CA VAL A 637 -15.61 4.85 13.15
C VAL A 637 -16.01 5.21 11.73
N ARG A 638 -17.22 4.83 11.32
CA ARG A 638 -17.72 5.05 9.95
C ARG A 638 -17.81 6.53 9.63
N LEU A 639 -18.44 7.32 10.52
CA LEU A 639 -18.63 8.75 10.34
C LEU A 639 -17.30 9.51 10.36
N LEU A 640 -16.39 9.19 11.29
CA LEU A 640 -15.04 9.79 11.31
C LEU A 640 -14.30 9.53 9.99
N THR A 641 -14.32 8.27 9.54
CA THR A 641 -13.61 7.86 8.32
C THR A 641 -14.15 8.57 7.08
N GLU A 642 -15.46 8.46 6.84
CA GLU A 642 -16.08 8.98 5.63
C GLU A 642 -16.08 10.52 5.59
N VAL A 643 -16.30 11.21 6.72
CA VAL A 643 -16.26 12.68 6.74
C VAL A 643 -14.85 13.20 6.52
N LEU A 644 -13.84 12.66 7.22
CA LEU A 644 -12.45 13.14 7.11
C LEU A 644 -11.81 12.85 5.73
N HIS A 645 -12.28 11.82 5.01
CA HIS A 645 -11.86 11.57 3.63
C HIS A 645 -12.58 12.45 2.59
N ARG A 646 -13.73 13.04 2.92
CA ARG A 646 -14.55 13.83 1.97
C ARG A 646 -14.47 15.34 2.17
N VAL A 647 -13.98 15.83 3.31
CA VAL A 647 -13.69 17.26 3.48
C VAL A 647 -12.67 17.71 2.43
N PRO A 648 -12.81 18.92 1.84
CA PRO A 648 -11.88 19.40 0.81
C PRO A 648 -10.48 19.72 1.39
N ASP A 649 -10.43 20.14 2.65
CA ASP A 649 -9.21 20.43 3.40
C ASP A 649 -9.36 19.87 4.82
N ALA A 650 -8.39 19.04 5.24
CA ALA A 650 -8.37 18.44 6.56
C ALA A 650 -7.57 19.24 7.60
N GLU A 651 -6.86 20.31 7.21
CA GLU A 651 -6.04 21.14 8.11
C GLU A 651 -6.81 21.70 9.31
N PRO A 652 -8.07 22.22 9.17
CA PRO A 652 -8.84 22.70 10.31
C PRO A 652 -9.14 21.64 11.37
N TYR A 653 -9.03 20.35 11.01
CA TYR A 653 -9.36 19.21 11.86
C TYR A 653 -8.13 18.50 12.43
N VAL A 654 -6.91 19.05 12.26
CA VAL A 654 -5.66 18.49 12.80
C VAL A 654 -5.73 18.27 14.32
N GLY A 655 -6.46 19.11 15.05
CA GLY A 655 -6.72 18.90 16.49
C GLY A 655 -7.44 17.58 16.78
N VAL A 656 -8.49 17.26 16.02
CA VAL A 656 -9.24 15.99 16.11
C VAL A 656 -8.36 14.82 15.68
N LEU A 657 -7.61 14.97 14.59
CA LEU A 657 -6.67 13.97 14.10
C LEU A 657 -5.58 13.65 15.13
N ARG A 658 -5.08 14.65 15.88
CA ARG A 658 -4.14 14.41 16.98
C ARG A 658 -4.75 13.59 18.11
N LEU A 659 -6.03 13.80 18.44
CA LEU A 659 -6.74 12.97 19.43
C LEU A 659 -6.86 11.53 18.92
N LEU A 660 -7.24 11.36 17.65
CA LEU A 660 -7.34 10.04 17.03
C LEU A 660 -5.98 9.33 16.95
N ALA A 661 -4.90 10.04 16.63
CA ALA A 661 -3.55 9.49 16.60
C ALA A 661 -3.09 9.01 17.99
N ARG A 662 -3.33 9.80 19.05
CA ARG A 662 -3.07 9.38 20.43
C ARG A 662 -3.82 8.11 20.79
N ARG A 663 -5.08 8.03 20.35
CA ARG A 663 -5.93 6.87 20.58
C ARG A 663 -5.41 5.62 19.88
N VAL A 664 -5.03 5.70 18.59
CA VAL A 664 -4.46 4.57 17.84
C VAL A 664 -3.19 4.02 18.50
N VAL A 665 -2.37 4.89 19.09
CA VAL A 665 -1.18 4.47 19.87
C VAL A 665 -1.58 3.79 21.18
N ALA A 666 -2.57 4.32 21.88
CA ALA A 666 -3.03 3.76 23.16
C ALA A 666 -3.81 2.45 23.01
N VAL A 667 -4.56 2.29 21.91
CA VAL A 667 -5.46 1.16 21.64
C VAL A 667 -5.08 0.51 20.31
N PRO A 668 -4.16 -0.48 20.30
CA PRO A 668 -3.68 -1.10 19.06
C PRO A 668 -4.76 -1.74 18.19
N ALA A 669 -5.92 -2.10 18.77
CA ALA A 669 -7.06 -2.62 18.03
C ALA A 669 -7.65 -1.60 17.04
N ASP A 670 -7.55 -0.30 17.34
CA ASP A 670 -8.08 0.79 16.50
C ASP A 670 -7.29 0.96 15.20
N ARG A 671 -6.07 0.40 15.11
CA ARG A 671 -5.27 0.39 13.88
C ARG A 671 -5.96 -0.37 12.74
N LYS A 672 -6.86 -1.31 13.05
CA LYS A 672 -7.67 -2.00 12.02
C LYS A 672 -8.57 -1.02 11.27
N ASP A 673 -9.05 0.01 11.97
CA ASP A 673 -9.99 1.01 11.49
C ASP A 673 -9.25 2.26 10.96
N PHE A 674 -8.24 2.74 11.69
CA PHE A 674 -7.47 3.95 11.41
C PHE A 674 -5.98 3.64 11.11
N GLY A 675 -5.74 2.65 10.27
CA GLY A 675 -4.39 2.23 9.84
C GLY A 675 -3.78 3.16 8.77
N PRO A 676 -2.57 2.85 8.25
CA PRO A 676 -1.87 3.71 7.30
C PRO A 676 -2.69 4.15 6.08
N ALA A 677 -3.51 3.27 5.50
CA ALA A 677 -4.37 3.61 4.37
C ALA A 677 -5.37 4.75 4.67
N PHE A 678 -5.87 4.84 5.92
CA PHE A 678 -6.72 5.95 6.34
C PHE A 678 -5.96 7.27 6.32
N TRP A 679 -4.77 7.32 6.94
CA TRP A 679 -3.94 8.53 7.05
C TRP A 679 -3.35 8.99 5.72
N ALA A 680 -3.00 8.06 4.84
CA ALA A 680 -2.45 8.35 3.51
C ALA A 680 -3.44 9.13 2.62
N ARG A 681 -4.75 8.89 2.80
CA ARG A 681 -5.83 9.49 2.00
C ARG A 681 -6.33 10.83 2.52
N LEU A 682 -5.88 11.29 3.69
CA LEU A 682 -6.34 12.56 4.25
C LEU A 682 -5.80 13.76 3.44
N PRO A 683 -6.65 14.75 3.08
CA PRO A 683 -6.24 15.96 2.36
C PRO A 683 -5.56 16.95 3.30
N LEU A 684 -4.31 16.64 3.66
CA LEU A 684 -3.45 17.44 4.55
C LEU A 684 -2.23 17.97 3.81
N GLY A 685 -1.71 19.11 4.26
CA GLY A 685 -0.38 19.59 3.92
C GLY A 685 0.72 18.71 4.53
N GLU A 686 1.89 18.69 3.91
CA GLU A 686 3.00 17.82 4.32
C GLU A 686 3.44 18.07 5.77
N ALA A 687 3.45 19.32 6.24
CA ALA A 687 3.84 19.64 7.62
C ALA A 687 2.94 18.96 8.67
N SER A 688 1.61 19.09 8.52
CA SER A 688 0.64 18.46 9.42
C SER A 688 0.63 16.95 9.28
N ARG A 689 0.75 16.44 8.04
CA ARG A 689 0.86 15.00 7.77
C ARG A 689 2.07 14.38 8.49
N LEU A 690 3.26 14.97 8.38
CA LEU A 690 4.47 14.46 9.03
C LEU A 690 4.42 14.62 10.55
N ASP A 691 3.80 15.67 11.11
CA ASP A 691 3.56 15.76 12.57
C ASP A 691 2.63 14.64 13.07
N LEU A 692 1.59 14.29 12.32
CA LEU A 692 0.69 13.20 12.67
C LEU A 692 1.37 11.84 12.53
N LEU A 693 2.12 11.60 11.44
CA LEU A 693 2.87 10.36 11.25
C LEU A 693 3.89 10.16 12.38
N ARG A 694 4.63 11.22 12.78
CA ARG A 694 5.55 11.18 13.93
C ARG A 694 4.88 10.61 15.18
N ARG A 695 3.64 11.04 15.46
CA ARG A 695 2.86 10.60 16.61
C ARG A 695 2.32 9.18 16.47
N LEU A 696 2.16 8.68 15.25
CA LEU A 696 1.63 7.34 14.95
C LEU A 696 2.71 6.26 14.86
N VAL A 697 3.97 6.61 14.56
CA VAL A 697 5.08 5.64 14.48
C VAL A 697 5.19 4.73 15.72
N PRO A 698 4.94 5.18 16.97
CA PRO A 698 4.91 4.29 18.13
C PRO A 698 3.91 3.12 18.04
N ALA A 699 2.85 3.25 17.23
CA ALA A 699 1.88 2.18 16.97
C ALA A 699 2.35 1.17 15.90
N ASP A 700 3.53 1.35 15.31
CA ASP A 700 4.12 0.39 14.38
C ASP A 700 4.49 -0.92 15.08
N ARG A 701 4.25 -2.04 14.38
CA ARG A 701 4.60 -3.37 14.89
C ARG A 701 6.08 -3.64 14.64
N VAL A 702 6.66 -4.55 15.43
CA VAL A 702 8.04 -4.99 15.26
C VAL A 702 8.25 -5.54 13.84
N PRO A 703 9.30 -5.11 13.12
CA PRO A 703 9.62 -5.64 11.78
C PRO A 703 9.71 -7.17 11.78
N GLY A 704 9.03 -7.84 10.84
CA GLY A 704 9.12 -9.30 10.64
C GLY A 704 7.99 -10.16 11.24
N ALA A 705 7.04 -9.56 11.97
CA ALA A 705 5.86 -10.28 12.50
C ALA A 705 4.71 -10.37 11.47
N GLY A 706 4.81 -11.33 10.54
CA GLY A 706 3.71 -11.71 9.61
C GLY A 706 3.55 -10.82 8.37
N ALA A 707 2.62 -11.22 7.48
CA ALA A 707 2.40 -10.60 6.16
C ALA A 707 2.35 -9.06 6.23
N ALA A 708 3.14 -8.42 5.36
CA ALA A 708 3.53 -7.01 5.38
C ALA A 708 2.34 -6.03 5.34
N ALA A 709 1.63 -5.87 6.46
CA ALA A 709 0.76 -4.73 6.66
C ALA A 709 1.63 -3.46 6.67
N PRO A 710 1.28 -2.42 5.90
CA PRO A 710 2.08 -1.21 5.83
C PRO A 710 2.24 -0.60 7.22
N ARG A 711 3.39 0.05 7.46
CA ARG A 711 3.70 0.81 8.68
C ARG A 711 3.46 2.30 8.46
N PHE A 712 3.28 3.04 9.55
CA PHE A 712 3.21 4.51 9.49
C PHE A 712 4.55 5.11 9.06
N LEU A 713 5.67 4.51 9.47
CA LEU A 713 6.99 4.89 8.99
C LEU A 713 7.17 4.68 7.47
N ASP A 714 6.52 3.66 6.89
CA ASP A 714 6.59 3.41 5.44
C ASP A 714 5.89 4.55 4.68
N LEU A 715 4.78 5.10 5.19
CA LEU A 715 4.15 6.30 4.62
C LEU A 715 5.06 7.53 4.69
N ALA A 716 5.79 7.72 5.79
CA ALA A 716 6.75 8.82 5.87
C ALA A 716 7.89 8.65 4.84
N ALA A 717 8.32 7.42 4.60
CA ALA A 717 9.29 7.09 3.57
C ALA A 717 8.76 7.32 2.15
N GLU A 718 7.49 7.00 1.88
CA GLU A 718 6.82 7.29 0.61
C GLU A 718 6.73 8.80 0.35
N ARG A 719 6.36 9.59 1.36
CA ARG A 719 6.33 11.06 1.25
C ARG A 719 7.72 11.65 1.02
N LEU A 720 8.71 11.15 1.76
CA LEU A 720 10.11 11.54 1.58
C LEU A 720 10.62 11.22 0.17
N ALA A 721 10.22 10.08 -0.41
CA ALA A 721 10.59 9.72 -1.76
C ALA A 721 9.89 10.59 -2.83
N ALA A 722 8.65 11.04 -2.58
CA ALA A 722 7.89 11.87 -3.51
C ALA A 722 8.41 13.32 -3.56
N ASP A 723 8.73 13.93 -2.41
CA ASP A 723 9.30 15.28 -2.32
C ASP A 723 10.37 15.36 -1.22
N PRO A 724 11.62 14.95 -1.52
CA PRO A 724 12.70 14.98 -0.55
C PRO A 724 12.93 16.39 0.03
N ARG A 725 12.84 17.42 -0.81
CA ARG A 725 13.17 18.82 -0.43
C ARG A 725 12.21 19.37 0.61
N ALA A 726 10.92 19.13 0.44
CA ALA A 726 9.91 19.59 1.40
C ALA A 726 9.92 18.73 2.69
N VAL A 727 10.18 17.42 2.58
CA VAL A 727 9.98 16.48 3.69
C VAL A 727 11.21 16.34 4.59
N GLN A 728 12.44 16.41 4.06
CA GLN A 728 13.67 16.27 4.87
C GLN A 728 13.71 17.23 6.08
N PRO A 729 13.43 18.56 5.94
CA PRO A 729 13.39 19.47 7.09
C PRO A 729 12.30 19.11 8.11
N LEU A 730 11.18 18.56 7.66
CA LEU A 730 10.08 18.15 8.53
C LEU A 730 10.42 16.89 9.35
N VAL A 731 11.13 15.93 8.74
CA VAL A 731 11.63 14.73 9.44
C VAL A 731 12.74 15.08 10.42
N CYS A 732 13.59 16.07 10.13
CA CYS A 732 14.60 16.56 11.09
C CYS A 732 13.97 17.07 12.40
N ARG A 733 12.74 17.60 12.37
CA ARG A 733 12.00 18.01 13.58
C ARG A 733 11.63 16.84 14.50
N TRP A 734 11.75 15.59 14.03
CA TRP A 734 11.48 14.40 14.83
C TRP A 734 12.65 14.05 15.75
N PHE A 735 13.83 14.66 15.56
CA PHE A 735 15.01 14.33 16.38
C PHE A 735 14.84 14.62 17.87
N THR A 736 13.94 15.53 18.24
CA THR A 736 13.61 15.83 19.64
C THR A 736 12.55 14.89 20.23
N ASP A 737 12.06 13.91 19.47
CA ASP A 737 11.02 12.98 19.92
C ASP A 737 11.61 11.63 20.35
N ASP A 738 11.85 11.47 21.65
CA ASP A 738 12.40 10.24 22.21
C ASP A 738 11.31 9.24 22.65
N THR A 739 10.10 9.35 22.09
CA THR A 739 9.03 8.37 22.35
C THR A 739 9.48 6.97 21.94
N PRO A 740 9.39 5.96 22.82
CA PRO A 740 9.85 4.61 22.52
C PRO A 740 8.92 3.92 21.51
N LEU A 741 9.52 3.16 20.59
CA LEU A 741 8.81 2.32 19.62
C LEU A 741 8.68 0.88 20.11
N ALA A 742 7.75 0.13 19.52
CA ALA A 742 7.63 -1.30 19.80
C ALA A 742 8.92 -2.04 19.41
N ALA A 743 9.48 -2.79 20.35
CA ALA A 743 10.71 -3.55 20.18
C ALA A 743 10.47 -5.03 20.53
N GLY A 744 11.17 -5.93 19.86
CA GLY A 744 11.16 -7.35 20.23
C GLY A 744 11.75 -7.57 21.63
N PRO A 745 11.40 -8.67 22.32
CA PRO A 745 11.84 -8.95 23.68
C PRO A 745 13.37 -9.06 23.83
N ALA A 746 14.10 -9.28 22.74
CA ALA A 746 15.56 -9.38 22.71
C ALA A 746 16.29 -8.04 22.46
N ALA A 747 15.58 -6.92 22.29
CA ALA A 747 16.21 -5.63 22.01
C ALA A 747 16.84 -5.03 23.28
N VAL A 748 18.18 -4.92 23.29
CA VAL A 748 18.96 -4.33 24.40
C VAL A 748 18.64 -2.84 24.61
N VAL A 749 18.37 -2.11 23.52
CA VAL A 749 17.95 -0.71 23.53
C VAL A 749 16.67 -0.57 22.72
N ARG A 750 15.65 0.05 23.30
CA ARG A 750 14.40 0.31 22.57
C ARG A 750 14.60 1.46 21.57
N PRO A 751 14.30 1.26 20.27
CA PRO A 751 14.38 2.33 19.30
C PRO A 751 13.35 3.42 19.64
N THR A 752 13.69 4.67 19.35
CA THR A 752 12.82 5.85 19.54
C THR A 752 12.36 6.40 18.19
N VAL A 753 11.36 7.29 18.20
CA VAL A 753 10.95 8.05 17.02
C VAL A 753 12.14 8.84 16.43
N SER A 754 12.95 9.47 17.28
CA SER A 754 14.17 10.20 16.89
C SER A 754 15.20 9.30 16.20
N ALA A 755 15.42 8.08 16.69
CA ALA A 755 16.29 7.10 16.06
C ALA A 755 15.73 6.57 14.73
N ALA A 756 14.42 6.34 14.64
CA ALA A 756 13.76 5.93 13.40
C ALA A 756 13.83 7.02 12.32
N ALA A 757 13.66 8.30 12.69
CA ALA A 757 13.82 9.43 11.78
C ALA A 757 15.26 9.53 11.25
N GLN A 758 16.26 9.36 12.13
CA GLN A 758 17.67 9.36 11.75
C GLN A 758 17.98 8.21 10.78
N ALA A 759 17.49 7.00 11.07
CA ALA A 759 17.65 5.83 10.21
C ALA A 759 16.95 6.01 8.86
N LEU A 760 15.75 6.61 8.83
CA LEU A 760 15.01 6.89 7.60
C LEU A 760 15.77 7.87 6.69
N LEU A 761 16.27 8.97 7.25
CA LEU A 761 17.05 9.95 6.50
C LEU A 761 18.36 9.36 5.99
N TYR A 762 19.04 8.52 6.78
CA TYR A 762 20.23 7.80 6.34
C TYR A 762 19.93 6.81 5.19
N ALA A 763 18.85 6.02 5.33
CA ALA A 763 18.46 5.03 4.32
C ALA A 763 18.05 5.67 2.98
N ARG A 764 17.51 6.90 3.00
CA ARG A 764 17.07 7.65 1.81
C ARG A 764 18.01 8.80 1.42
N ARG A 765 19.23 8.85 1.96
CA ARG A 765 20.18 9.96 1.77
C ARG A 765 20.50 10.29 0.31
N GLY A 766 20.51 9.29 -0.58
CA GLY A 766 20.84 9.47 -1.99
C GLY A 766 19.76 10.16 -2.85
N GLN A 767 18.55 10.40 -2.32
CA GLN A 767 17.46 11.01 -3.11
C GLN A 767 17.64 12.52 -3.34
N ASP A 768 18.03 13.26 -2.30
CA ASP A 768 18.47 14.65 -2.40
C ASP A 768 19.53 14.92 -1.31
N PRO A 769 20.80 14.55 -1.54
CA PRO A 769 21.85 14.70 -0.54
C PRO A 769 22.20 16.17 -0.28
N ASP A 770 22.00 17.03 -1.28
CA ASP A 770 22.25 18.46 -1.20
C ASP A 770 21.21 19.15 -0.30
N GLY A 771 19.92 18.87 -0.52
CA GLY A 771 18.83 19.31 0.35
C GLY A 771 18.94 18.74 1.76
N LEU A 772 19.40 17.49 1.90
CA LEU A 772 19.55 16.85 3.21
C LEU A 772 20.61 17.55 4.05
N ALA A 773 21.78 17.82 3.48
CA ALA A 773 22.83 18.58 4.16
C ALA A 773 22.32 19.96 4.62
N ASP A 774 21.58 20.65 3.74
CA ASP A 774 20.96 21.94 4.03
C ASP A 774 19.94 21.88 5.18
N ALA A 775 19.14 20.81 5.26
CA ALA A 775 18.17 20.60 6.35
C ALA A 775 18.85 20.25 7.68
N LEU A 776 19.89 19.41 7.64
CA LEU A 776 20.62 18.98 8.83
C LEU A 776 21.43 20.13 9.45
N VAL A 777 22.06 21.00 8.65
CA VAL A 777 22.84 22.13 9.18
C VAL A 777 21.97 23.19 9.85
N ASP A 778 20.74 23.37 9.37
CA ASP A 778 19.75 24.26 9.98
C ASP A 778 19.13 23.66 11.26
N THR A 779 19.32 22.36 11.50
CA THR A 779 18.78 21.64 12.66
C THR A 779 19.84 21.55 13.77
N ALA A 780 19.70 22.34 14.82
CA ALA A 780 20.59 22.32 15.98
C ALA A 780 20.35 21.09 16.89
N HIS A 781 20.78 19.90 16.46
CA HIS A 781 20.60 18.64 17.20
C HIS A 781 21.80 17.69 17.06
N PRO A 782 22.22 16.94 18.11
CA PRO A 782 23.33 15.99 18.02
C PRO A 782 23.20 14.95 16.89
N ARG A 783 22.01 14.35 16.73
CA ARG A 783 21.71 13.41 15.62
C ARG A 783 21.90 14.02 14.23
N ALA A 784 21.62 15.32 14.08
CA ALA A 784 21.84 16.00 12.80
C ALA A 784 23.34 16.15 12.52
N ALA A 785 24.13 16.46 13.56
CA ALA A 785 25.59 16.52 13.45
C ALA A 785 26.21 15.13 13.17
N GLU A 786 25.70 14.07 13.78
CA GLU A 786 26.09 12.68 13.49
C GLU A 786 25.81 12.32 12.03
N LEU A 787 24.60 12.60 11.52
CA LEU A 787 24.29 12.35 10.10
C LEU A 787 25.14 13.19 9.15
N LEU A 788 25.42 14.45 9.46
CA LEU A 788 26.34 15.27 8.66
C LEU A 788 27.76 14.69 8.65
N ALA A 789 28.23 14.13 9.76
CA ALA A 789 29.53 13.45 9.82
C ALA A 789 29.54 12.16 8.98
N VAL A 790 28.46 11.38 9.02
CA VAL A 790 28.29 10.19 8.18
C VAL A 790 28.21 10.57 6.70
N LEU A 791 27.48 11.63 6.33
CA LEU A 791 27.42 12.13 4.96
C LEU A 791 28.78 12.61 4.45
N ALA A 792 29.63 13.17 5.31
CA ALA A 792 30.99 13.55 4.91
C ALA A 792 31.84 12.35 4.49
N HIS A 793 31.54 11.16 5.02
CA HIS A 793 32.23 9.91 4.69
C HIS A 793 31.58 9.20 3.49
N ASP A 794 30.26 9.02 3.53
CA ASP A 794 29.50 8.26 2.54
C ASP A 794 29.28 9.01 1.23
N GLU A 795 29.11 10.34 1.28
CA GLU A 795 28.74 11.21 0.15
C GLU A 795 29.62 12.50 0.11
N PRO A 796 30.96 12.37 0.02
CA PRO A 796 31.90 13.50 0.19
C PRO A 796 31.69 14.64 -0.81
N ALA A 797 31.29 14.31 -2.04
CA ALA A 797 31.04 15.30 -3.08
C ALA A 797 29.81 16.18 -2.76
N ALA A 798 28.73 15.59 -2.26
CA ALA A 798 27.54 16.33 -1.85
C ALA A 798 27.84 17.21 -0.62
N TYR A 799 28.60 16.68 0.34
CA TYR A 799 29.06 17.43 1.50
C TYR A 799 29.87 18.67 1.10
N CYS A 800 30.84 18.54 0.19
CA CYS A 800 31.65 19.66 -0.29
C CYS A 800 30.84 20.71 -1.05
N ARG A 801 29.88 20.28 -1.87
CA ARG A 801 28.95 21.21 -2.55
C ARG A 801 28.11 21.98 -1.53
N ALA A 802 27.60 21.31 -0.50
CA ALA A 802 26.84 21.96 0.57
C ALA A 802 27.70 23.00 1.32
N VAL A 803 28.92 22.64 1.74
CA VAL A 803 29.88 23.56 2.36
C VAL A 803 30.16 24.77 1.46
N HIS A 804 30.37 24.55 0.16
CA HIS A 804 30.58 25.64 -0.80
C HIS A 804 29.35 26.57 -0.91
N ARG A 805 28.13 26.01 -0.95
CA ARG A 805 26.89 26.81 -0.91
C ARG A 805 26.79 27.63 0.37
N TRP A 806 27.01 27.01 1.53
CA TRP A 806 26.91 27.67 2.84
C TRP A 806 27.90 28.81 3.01
N ALA A 807 29.11 28.70 2.45
CA ALA A 807 30.11 29.76 2.46
C ALA A 807 29.63 31.03 1.73
N ARG A 808 28.79 30.87 0.71
CA ARG A 808 28.22 31.97 -0.10
C ARG A 808 26.88 32.47 0.42
N ASP A 809 26.30 31.81 1.42
CA ASP A 809 24.99 32.14 1.97
C ASP A 809 24.99 33.51 2.68
N PRO A 810 23.92 34.33 2.55
CA PRO A 810 23.80 35.61 3.25
C PRO A 810 23.70 35.48 4.79
N ARG A 811 23.28 34.34 5.33
CA ARG A 811 23.10 34.10 6.77
C ARG A 811 24.45 33.83 7.47
N PRO A 812 24.82 34.57 8.53
CA PRO A 812 26.07 34.35 9.27
C PRO A 812 26.22 32.94 9.84
N ALA A 813 25.14 32.34 10.34
CA ALA A 813 25.16 30.99 10.91
C ALA A 813 25.58 29.92 9.88
N ARG A 814 25.11 30.02 8.63
CA ARG A 814 25.49 29.10 7.55
C ARG A 814 26.95 29.26 7.16
N ARG A 815 27.48 30.49 7.12
CA ARG A 815 28.91 30.71 6.87
C ARG A 815 29.80 30.17 8.00
N ALA A 816 29.37 30.31 9.26
CA ALA A 816 30.08 29.73 10.40
C ALA A 816 30.06 28.19 10.34
N ALA A 817 28.92 27.59 9.96
CA ALA A 817 28.83 26.16 9.71
C ALA A 817 29.76 25.72 8.57
N ALA A 818 29.80 26.47 7.46
CA ALA A 818 30.71 26.21 6.35
C ALA A 818 32.17 26.14 6.81
N ALA A 819 32.62 27.11 7.62
CA ALA A 819 33.99 27.12 8.16
C ALA A 819 34.29 25.89 9.04
N ARG A 820 33.35 25.51 9.91
CA ARG A 820 33.47 24.35 10.80
C ARG A 820 33.52 23.03 10.01
N HIS A 821 32.61 22.87 9.07
CA HIS A 821 32.45 21.65 8.27
C HIS A 821 33.54 21.51 7.21
N ALA A 822 34.01 22.61 6.60
CA ALA A 822 35.18 22.61 5.72
C ALA A 822 36.45 22.14 6.44
N ARG A 823 36.67 22.60 7.67
CA ARG A 823 37.82 22.16 8.49
C ARG A 823 37.76 20.68 8.88
N ALA A 824 36.56 20.16 9.14
CA ALA A 824 36.37 18.74 9.43
C ALA A 824 36.65 17.87 8.20
N ALA A 825 36.20 18.31 7.03
CA ALA A 825 36.40 17.62 5.74
C ALA A 825 37.84 17.65 5.23
N ASP A 826 38.58 18.73 5.49
CA ASP A 826 39.98 18.90 5.05
C ASP A 826 40.91 17.76 5.49
N ALA A 827 40.59 17.07 6.60
CA ALA A 827 41.38 15.92 7.07
C ALA A 827 41.03 14.60 6.37
N THR A 828 39.85 14.47 5.77
CA THR A 828 39.30 13.20 5.26
C THR A 828 39.18 13.16 3.74
N ILE A 829 39.08 14.31 3.08
CA ILE A 829 38.76 14.41 1.65
C ILE A 829 40.04 14.44 0.80
N THR A 830 40.16 13.44 -0.08
CA THR A 830 41.34 13.24 -0.93
C THR A 830 41.07 13.48 -2.42
N ALA A 831 39.80 13.53 -2.86
CA ALA A 831 39.46 13.78 -4.25
C ALA A 831 39.71 15.24 -4.65
N GLU A 832 40.39 15.47 -5.78
CA GLU A 832 40.79 16.82 -6.19
C GLU A 832 39.59 17.73 -6.51
N ALA A 833 38.53 17.20 -7.11
CA ALA A 833 37.30 17.95 -7.39
C ALA A 833 36.63 18.47 -6.11
N ASP A 834 36.66 17.68 -5.03
CA ASP A 834 36.09 18.05 -3.75
C ASP A 834 36.98 19.04 -3.00
N ARG A 835 38.32 18.90 -3.08
CA ARG A 835 39.27 19.90 -2.58
C ARG A 835 39.09 21.25 -3.26
N GLU A 836 38.87 21.27 -4.57
CA GLU A 836 38.58 22.50 -5.32
C GLU A 836 37.31 23.19 -4.80
N LEU A 837 36.25 22.44 -4.47
CA LEU A 837 35.05 23.01 -3.85
C LEU A 837 35.34 23.62 -2.47
N LEU A 838 36.15 22.95 -1.64
CA LEU A 838 36.58 23.48 -0.34
C LEU A 838 37.46 24.73 -0.48
N ARG A 839 38.37 24.76 -1.47
CA ARG A 839 39.16 25.95 -1.82
C ARG A 839 38.27 27.13 -2.18
N ARG A 840 37.30 26.92 -3.08
CA ARG A 840 36.33 27.97 -3.46
C ARG A 840 35.47 28.42 -2.28
N ALA A 841 35.09 27.50 -1.39
CA ALA A 841 34.36 27.82 -0.17
C ALA A 841 35.18 28.72 0.77
N ALA A 842 36.45 28.36 1.02
CA ALA A 842 37.36 29.16 1.83
C ALA A 842 37.64 30.53 1.19
N GLY A 843 37.81 30.59 -0.13
CA GLY A 843 37.92 31.86 -0.86
C GLY A 843 36.69 32.76 -0.69
N ALA A 844 35.48 32.20 -0.76
CA ALA A 844 34.24 32.94 -0.53
C ALA A 844 34.12 33.47 0.92
N LEU A 845 34.56 32.69 1.91
CA LEU A 845 34.62 33.14 3.31
C LEU A 845 35.67 34.26 3.51
N LEU A 846 36.82 34.17 2.83
CA LEU A 846 37.92 35.12 2.95
C LEU A 846 37.65 36.46 2.23
N ALA A 847 36.84 36.46 1.18
CA ALA A 847 36.42 37.66 0.45
C ALA A 847 35.64 38.65 1.32
N ARG A 848 35.13 38.22 2.48
CA ARG A 848 34.38 39.06 3.41
C ARG A 848 35.19 39.27 4.69
N PRO A 849 35.38 40.52 5.15
CA PRO A 849 36.07 40.78 6.41
C PRO A 849 35.24 40.21 7.57
N GLY A 850 35.90 39.51 8.51
CA GLY A 850 35.23 38.95 9.67
C GLY A 850 36.02 37.82 10.36
N PRO A 851 35.46 37.25 11.46
CA PRO A 851 36.13 36.25 12.29
C PRO A 851 36.40 34.92 11.56
N LEU A 852 35.75 34.69 10.42
CA LEU A 852 35.90 33.48 9.60
C LEU A 852 37.15 33.50 8.70
N SER A 853 37.93 34.59 8.72
CA SER A 853 39.18 34.70 7.95
C SER A 853 40.24 33.70 8.39
N GLY A 854 40.36 33.45 9.70
CA GLY A 854 41.34 32.51 10.27
C GLY A 854 41.11 31.06 9.80
N PRO A 855 39.89 30.49 9.96
CA PRO A 855 39.59 29.15 9.49
C PRO A 855 39.72 28.99 7.97
N ALA A 856 39.35 30.01 7.19
CA ALA A 856 39.51 29.99 5.74
C ALA A 856 41.00 29.95 5.32
N LEU A 857 41.84 30.78 5.94
CA LEU A 857 43.29 30.77 5.70
C LEU A 857 43.93 29.45 6.12
N ALA A 858 43.49 28.82 7.21
CA ALA A 858 43.98 27.52 7.63
C ALA A 858 43.79 26.45 6.55
N LEU A 859 42.63 26.44 5.88
CA LEU A 859 42.32 25.50 4.81
C LEU A 859 43.12 25.80 3.54
N LEU A 860 43.18 27.07 3.12
CA LEU A 860 43.89 27.48 1.91
C LEU A 860 45.42 27.27 1.97
N VAL A 861 46.02 27.33 3.16
CA VAL A 861 47.46 27.07 3.36
C VAL A 861 47.79 25.58 3.38
N ARG A 862 46.84 24.74 3.79
CA ARG A 862 47.00 23.27 3.73
C ARG A 862 46.94 22.78 2.30
N ASP A 863 46.04 23.33 1.49
CA ASP A 863 45.92 22.99 0.07
C ASP A 863 47.18 23.38 -0.73
N PRO A 864 47.85 22.43 -1.42
CA PRO A 864 49.09 22.70 -2.16
C PRO A 864 48.96 23.73 -3.29
N VAL A 865 47.80 23.85 -3.93
CA VAL A 865 47.55 24.72 -5.09
C VAL A 865 47.38 26.17 -4.64
N SER A 866 46.61 26.41 -3.56
CA SER A 866 46.34 27.77 -3.07
C SER A 866 47.35 28.28 -2.04
N ARG A 867 48.20 27.41 -1.47
CA ARG A 867 49.13 27.75 -0.38
C ARG A 867 49.97 28.99 -0.67
N GLY A 868 50.65 29.02 -1.82
CA GLY A 868 51.60 30.09 -2.14
C GLY A 868 50.97 31.49 -2.11
N HIS A 869 49.71 31.60 -2.56
CA HIS A 869 49.02 32.90 -2.64
C HIS A 869 48.56 33.43 -1.26
N HIS A 870 48.31 32.54 -0.29
CA HIS A 870 47.72 32.91 1.00
C HIS A 870 48.67 32.79 2.19
N LEU A 871 49.87 32.23 1.99
CA LEU A 871 50.81 31.90 3.07
C LEU A 871 51.23 33.14 3.88
N ASP A 872 51.66 34.22 3.23
CA ASP A 872 52.15 35.42 3.93
C ASP A 872 51.09 36.03 4.85
N ARG A 873 49.86 36.14 4.34
CA ARG A 873 48.71 36.65 5.11
C ARG A 873 48.36 35.75 6.30
N ALA A 874 48.46 34.43 6.13
CA ALA A 874 48.22 33.48 7.22
C ALA A 874 49.33 33.51 8.27
N LEU A 875 50.59 33.61 7.86
CA LEU A 875 51.74 33.67 8.76
C LEU A 875 51.75 34.93 9.61
N ALA A 876 51.38 36.09 9.04
CA ALA A 876 51.25 37.34 9.80
C ALA A 876 50.23 37.20 10.94
N ARG A 877 49.01 36.74 10.63
CA ARG A 877 47.95 36.52 11.64
C ARG A 877 48.33 35.43 12.66
N PHE A 878 49.02 34.39 12.21
CA PHE A 878 49.51 33.34 13.09
C PHE A 878 50.54 33.89 14.09
N ALA A 879 51.50 34.70 13.63
CA ALA A 879 52.48 35.38 14.48
C ALA A 879 51.82 36.37 15.46
N ASP A 880 50.70 36.97 15.07
CA ASP A 880 49.88 37.84 15.92
C ASP A 880 49.12 37.09 17.03
N GLY A 881 49.14 35.76 17.02
CA GLY A 881 48.50 34.93 18.03
C GLY A 881 47.03 34.60 17.72
N ASP A 882 46.59 34.67 16.47
CA ASP A 882 45.22 34.31 16.08
C ASP A 882 44.89 32.86 16.52
N PRO A 883 43.91 32.65 17.43
CA PRO A 883 43.55 31.32 17.92
C PRO A 883 42.83 30.47 16.87
N GLN A 884 42.31 31.09 15.80
CA GLN A 884 41.62 30.39 14.72
C GLN A 884 42.59 29.73 13.72
N LEU A 885 43.89 30.04 13.80
CA LEU A 885 44.96 29.45 12.99
C LEU A 885 45.78 28.46 13.81
N PRO A 886 45.42 27.17 13.84
CA PRO A 886 46.17 26.18 14.62
C PRO A 886 47.55 25.93 14.01
N PRO A 887 48.60 25.68 14.82
CA PRO A 887 49.95 25.39 14.34
C PRO A 887 50.01 24.27 13.29
N ALA A 888 49.15 23.25 13.45
CA ALA A 888 49.05 22.11 12.54
C ALA A 888 48.62 22.48 11.11
N ALA A 889 48.06 23.68 10.88
CA ALA A 889 47.75 24.18 9.54
C ALA A 889 48.99 24.34 8.66
N PHE A 890 50.14 24.63 9.27
CA PHE A 890 51.38 24.94 8.55
C PHE A 890 52.28 23.73 8.30
N THR A 891 51.86 22.51 8.68
CA THR A 891 52.70 21.30 8.54
C THR A 891 53.13 21.06 7.08
N GLY A 892 52.22 21.21 6.12
CA GLY A 892 52.54 21.10 4.68
C GLY A 892 53.28 22.32 4.12
N ALA A 893 53.13 23.50 4.75
CA ALA A 893 53.89 24.68 4.39
C ALA A 893 55.34 24.59 4.88
N LEU A 894 55.59 23.91 5.99
CA LEU A 894 56.94 23.75 6.54
C LEU A 894 57.88 22.97 5.61
N SER A 895 57.35 22.05 4.80
CA SER A 895 58.15 21.33 3.80
C SER A 895 58.41 22.13 2.52
N THR A 896 57.54 23.08 2.18
CA THR A 896 57.60 23.83 0.90
C THR A 896 58.17 25.25 1.07
N HIS A 897 57.95 25.89 2.22
CA HIS A 897 58.32 27.26 2.54
C HIS A 897 58.89 27.34 3.97
N PRO A 898 60.01 26.65 4.26
CA PRO A 898 60.49 26.48 5.64
C PRO A 898 60.89 27.79 6.32
N ALA A 899 61.61 28.68 5.63
CA ALA A 899 62.10 29.93 6.20
C ALA A 899 60.99 30.86 6.73
N PRO A 900 59.95 31.24 5.93
CA PRO A 900 58.90 32.12 6.41
C PRO A 900 58.03 31.48 7.50
N VAL A 901 57.78 30.16 7.43
CA VAL A 901 57.02 29.44 8.46
C VAL A 901 57.77 29.46 9.80
N LEU A 902 59.08 29.15 9.79
CA LEU A 902 59.89 29.15 11.00
C LEU A 902 60.04 30.54 11.62
N ALA A 903 60.10 31.60 10.80
CA ALA A 903 60.10 32.97 11.29
C ALA A 903 58.80 33.30 12.06
N ALA A 904 57.64 32.91 11.53
CA ALA A 904 56.36 33.13 12.20
C ALA A 904 56.21 32.31 13.50
N PHE A 905 56.67 31.05 13.50
CA PHE A 905 56.74 30.22 14.71
C PHE A 905 57.67 30.83 15.76
N ARG A 906 58.82 31.38 15.35
CA ARG A 906 59.73 32.11 16.24
C ARG A 906 59.05 33.31 16.89
N THR A 907 58.39 34.15 16.09
CA THR A 907 57.66 35.31 16.61
C THR A 907 56.60 34.90 17.62
N ARG A 908 55.79 33.86 17.35
CA ARG A 908 54.73 33.39 18.25
C ARG A 908 55.29 32.76 19.54
N LEU A 909 56.32 31.91 19.43
CA LEU A 909 56.95 31.22 20.57
C LEU A 909 57.60 32.18 21.57
N LEU A 910 58.15 33.31 21.08
CA LEU A 910 58.83 34.28 21.93
C LEU A 910 57.89 35.32 22.56
N ARG A 911 56.58 35.31 22.24
CA ARG A 911 55.61 36.27 22.82
C ARG A 911 55.40 36.04 24.33
N PRO A 912 55.39 37.10 25.16
CA PRO A 912 55.19 37.05 26.63
C PRO A 912 54.06 36.10 27.10
N GLU A 913 52.93 36.10 26.39
CA GLU A 913 51.68 35.45 26.82
C GLU A 913 51.35 34.14 26.06
N ALA A 914 52.31 33.51 25.37
CA ALA A 914 52.05 32.31 24.57
C ALA A 914 51.65 31.09 25.45
N THR A 915 50.36 30.77 25.49
CA THR A 915 49.78 29.63 26.23
C THR A 915 49.79 28.31 25.44
N ASP A 916 50.06 28.34 24.13
CA ASP A 916 50.01 27.20 23.20
C ASP A 916 51.40 26.63 22.84
N THR A 917 52.42 26.96 23.63
CA THR A 917 53.83 26.61 23.35
C THR A 917 54.07 25.11 23.16
N GLY A 918 53.41 24.25 23.96
CA GLY A 918 53.49 22.80 23.78
C GLY A 918 53.01 22.36 22.38
N ALA A 919 51.84 22.85 21.95
CA ALA A 919 51.28 22.52 20.63
C ALA A 919 52.13 23.05 19.47
N LEU A 920 52.78 24.20 19.64
CA LEU A 920 53.73 24.75 18.66
C LEU A 920 54.94 23.84 18.50
N LEU A 921 55.56 23.44 19.61
CA LEU A 921 56.73 22.56 19.62
C LEU A 921 56.39 21.14 19.15
N ASP A 922 55.19 20.63 19.44
CA ASP A 922 54.72 19.34 18.93
C ASP A 922 54.63 19.30 17.40
N VAL A 923 54.15 20.38 16.77
CA VAL A 923 54.12 20.47 15.30
C VAL A 923 55.52 20.55 14.72
N LEU A 924 56.41 21.34 15.35
CA LEU A 924 57.81 21.42 14.95
C LEU A 924 58.56 20.10 15.16
N ALA A 925 58.17 19.29 16.15
CA ALA A 925 58.76 17.98 16.41
C ALA A 925 58.50 17.00 15.24
N ARG A 926 57.38 17.16 14.53
CA ARG A 926 57.04 16.36 13.33
C ARG A 926 57.85 16.76 12.09
N ALA A 927 58.59 17.87 12.12
CA ALA A 927 59.43 18.35 11.02
C ALA A 927 60.76 17.58 10.93
N THR A 928 60.74 16.48 10.19
CA THR A 928 61.81 15.47 10.20
C THR A 928 62.85 15.62 9.08
N THR A 929 62.68 16.56 8.14
CA THR A 929 63.67 16.75 7.07
C THR A 929 64.91 17.48 7.62
N PRO A 930 66.15 17.06 7.28
CA PRO A 930 67.37 17.66 7.82
C PRO A 930 67.47 19.18 7.58
N ALA A 931 66.96 19.65 6.45
CA ALA A 931 66.93 21.06 6.07
C ALA A 931 66.07 21.93 7.00
N THR A 932 65.01 21.38 7.60
CA THR A 932 64.15 22.10 8.56
C THR A 932 64.53 21.79 10.01
N ALA A 933 65.00 20.57 10.28
CA ALA A 933 65.30 20.10 11.62
C ALA A 933 66.40 20.93 12.31
N ARG A 934 67.46 21.34 11.60
CA ARG A 934 68.53 22.19 12.16
C ARG A 934 68.03 23.60 12.56
N PRO A 935 67.35 24.36 11.68
CA PRO A 935 66.70 25.61 12.06
C PRO A 935 65.70 25.47 13.22
N VAL A 936 64.90 24.41 13.25
CA VAL A 936 63.97 24.14 14.35
C VAL A 936 64.72 23.91 15.66
N ALA A 937 65.79 23.11 15.65
CA ALA A 937 66.63 22.89 16.82
C ALA A 937 67.23 24.20 17.36
N ALA A 938 67.70 25.08 16.47
CA ALA A 938 68.17 26.41 16.85
C ALA A 938 67.05 27.25 17.51
N LEU A 939 65.83 27.18 16.98
CA LEU A 939 64.67 27.86 17.55
C LEU A 939 64.27 27.31 18.92
N VAL A 940 64.34 26.00 19.14
CA VAL A 940 64.10 25.38 20.47
C VAL A 940 65.12 25.88 21.48
N CYS A 941 66.39 25.93 21.10
CA CYS A 941 67.46 26.52 21.92
C CYS A 941 67.15 27.97 22.28
N GLU A 942 66.80 28.79 21.27
CA GLU A 942 66.47 30.19 21.45
C GLU A 942 65.26 30.39 22.36
N TYR A 943 64.20 29.59 22.20
CA TYR A 943 63.03 29.61 23.08
C TYR A 943 63.42 29.37 24.53
N VAL A 944 64.22 28.33 24.80
CA VAL A 944 64.68 28.02 26.16
C VAL A 944 65.63 29.09 26.71
N ASP A 945 66.42 29.75 25.85
CA ASP A 945 67.29 30.87 26.25
C ASP A 945 66.45 32.07 26.73
N HIS A 946 65.35 32.38 26.04
CA HIS A 946 64.44 33.47 26.43
C HIS A 946 63.46 33.07 27.56
N ARG A 947 63.10 31.79 27.66
CA ARG A 947 62.10 31.24 28.60
C ARG A 947 62.60 29.95 29.24
N PRO A 948 63.54 30.00 30.21
CA PRO A 948 64.07 28.75 30.74
C PRO A 948 63.08 28.02 31.67
N GLY A 949 61.97 28.65 32.07
CA GLY A 949 60.82 27.99 32.70
C GLY A 949 59.97 27.13 31.75
N GLY A 950 60.12 27.31 30.44
CA GLY A 950 59.47 26.49 29.39
C GLY A 950 60.21 25.19 29.05
N ALA A 951 61.27 24.85 29.80
CA ALA A 951 62.08 23.66 29.58
C ALA A 951 61.31 22.33 29.49
N PRO A 952 60.19 22.11 30.24
CA PRO A 952 59.39 20.90 30.08
C PRO A 952 58.85 20.69 28.64
N HIS A 953 58.49 21.76 27.94
CA HIS A 953 58.02 21.65 26.54
C HIS A 953 59.17 21.33 25.56
N ALA A 954 60.38 21.84 25.83
CA ALA A 954 61.56 21.47 25.06
C ALA A 954 61.98 20.01 25.33
N ALA A 955 61.81 19.53 26.56
CA ALA A 955 62.02 18.12 26.90
C ALA A 955 61.02 17.21 26.18
N ALA A 956 59.74 17.56 26.14
CA ALA A 956 58.72 16.84 25.36
C ALA A 956 59.04 16.83 23.85
N TYR A 957 59.52 17.95 23.29
CA TYR A 957 60.03 18.00 21.91
C TYR A 957 61.16 16.99 21.68
N VAL A 958 62.17 16.97 22.57
CA VAL A 958 63.31 16.04 22.48
C VAL A 958 62.83 14.59 22.58
N GLU A 959 61.92 14.30 23.49
CA GLU A 959 61.32 12.98 23.65
C GLU A 959 60.57 12.52 22.39
N HIS A 960 59.71 13.38 21.83
CA HIS A 960 58.97 13.08 20.61
C HIS A 960 59.91 12.76 19.44
N ARG A 961 60.99 13.55 19.29
CA ARG A 961 62.01 13.34 18.25
C ARG A 961 62.81 12.06 18.43
N LEU A 962 63.15 11.72 19.68
CA LEU A 962 63.85 10.48 20.00
C LEU A 962 62.99 9.26 19.66
N GLU A 963 61.68 9.29 19.93
CA GLU A 963 60.80 8.13 19.71
C GLU A 963 60.28 7.99 18.27
N HIS A 964 59.98 9.08 17.56
CA HIS A 964 59.28 8.98 16.28
C HIS A 964 60.19 8.75 15.06
N ARG A 965 61.50 9.05 15.14
CA ARG A 965 62.57 8.61 14.19
C ARG A 965 64.00 8.79 14.76
N PRO A 966 64.56 7.79 15.44
CA PRO A 966 65.80 7.92 16.21
C PRO A 966 67.13 8.09 15.42
N VAL A 967 67.13 8.27 14.10
CA VAL A 967 68.37 8.33 13.29
C VAL A 967 68.91 9.76 13.09
N ASP A 968 68.28 10.78 13.67
CA ASP A 968 68.67 12.19 13.47
C ASP A 968 69.75 12.67 14.46
N ARG A 969 70.73 11.80 14.77
CA ARG A 969 71.86 12.09 15.70
C ARG A 969 72.56 13.41 15.35
N ALA A 970 72.72 13.70 14.06
CA ALA A 970 73.38 14.92 13.56
C ALA A 970 72.67 16.22 13.96
N VAL A 971 71.39 16.18 14.35
CA VAL A 971 70.61 17.35 14.79
C VAL A 971 70.35 17.30 16.30
N LEU A 972 69.94 16.15 16.81
CA LEU A 972 69.57 15.99 18.22
C LEU A 972 70.78 16.04 19.16
N PHE A 973 71.92 15.44 18.77
CA PHE A 973 73.09 15.42 19.64
C PHE A 973 73.64 16.83 19.92
N PRO A 974 73.86 17.69 18.90
CA PRO A 974 74.27 19.08 19.14
C PRO A 974 73.22 19.92 19.87
N LEU A 975 71.93 19.72 19.57
CA LEU A 975 70.83 20.42 20.23
C LEU A 975 70.82 20.15 21.73
N VAL A 976 70.75 18.88 22.12
CA VAL A 976 70.66 18.50 23.52
C VAL A 976 71.94 18.86 24.25
N THR A 977 73.12 18.64 23.65
CA THR A 977 74.39 19.08 24.25
C THR A 977 74.40 20.58 24.55
N ARG A 978 73.87 21.42 23.65
CA ARG A 978 73.73 22.88 23.87
C ARG A 978 72.68 23.23 24.93
N LEU A 979 71.63 22.43 25.09
CA LEU A 979 70.65 22.60 26.17
C LEU A 979 71.24 22.23 27.54
N LEU A 980 72.17 21.26 27.58
CA LEU A 980 72.81 20.82 28.81
C LEU A 980 73.91 21.80 29.28
N ARG A 981 74.72 22.31 28.36
CA ARG A 981 75.89 23.16 28.69
C ARG A 981 75.50 24.64 28.88
N GLY A 982 75.97 25.26 29.97
CA GLY A 982 75.87 26.71 30.20
C GLY A 982 74.47 27.26 30.53
N ARG A 983 73.45 26.41 30.72
CA ARG A 983 72.07 26.82 31.04
C ARG A 983 71.71 26.55 32.51
N PRO A 984 70.63 27.13 33.07
CA PRO A 984 70.21 26.92 34.46
C PRO A 984 69.83 25.45 34.76
N ALA A 985 70.02 25.02 36.01
CA ALA A 985 69.72 23.67 36.50
C ALA A 985 68.33 23.16 36.06
N ARG A 986 67.28 23.97 36.18
CA ARG A 986 65.91 23.65 35.76
C ARG A 986 65.76 23.12 34.32
N VAL A 987 66.61 23.58 33.38
CA VAL A 987 66.59 23.10 31.99
C VAL A 987 67.14 21.68 31.90
N ARG A 988 68.24 21.43 32.62
CA ARG A 988 68.85 20.10 32.73
C ARG A 988 67.95 19.14 33.50
N SER A 989 67.33 19.59 34.61
CA SER A 989 66.36 18.82 35.38
C SER A 989 65.15 18.39 34.54
N ALA A 990 64.67 19.24 33.63
CA ALA A 990 63.56 18.88 32.73
C ALA A 990 63.97 17.85 31.67
N LEU A 991 65.23 17.86 31.21
CA LEU A 991 65.75 16.89 30.24
C LEU A 991 66.18 15.56 30.86
N ALA A 992 66.56 15.56 32.13
CA ALA A 992 67.02 14.36 32.83
C ALA A 992 66.04 13.18 32.74
N PRO A 993 64.71 13.33 32.97
CA PRO A 993 63.75 12.25 32.80
C PRO A 993 63.68 11.70 31.39
N VAL A 994 63.79 12.57 30.38
CA VAL A 994 63.80 12.15 28.98
C VAL A 994 65.06 11.34 28.69
N LEU A 995 66.24 11.81 29.08
CA LEU A 995 67.49 11.10 28.79
C LEU A 995 67.64 9.78 29.56
N ALA A 996 67.13 9.71 30.79
CA ALA A 996 67.15 8.52 31.63
C ALA A 996 66.01 7.52 31.33
N ALA A 997 65.02 7.90 30.53
CA ALA A 997 63.94 6.99 30.16
C ALA A 997 64.45 5.80 29.32
N PRO A 998 63.88 4.60 29.49
CA PRO A 998 64.29 3.39 28.77
C PRO A 998 64.24 3.52 27.24
N GLY A 999 63.28 4.30 26.71
CA GLY A 999 63.09 4.56 25.28
C GLY A 999 62.81 3.31 24.42
N SER A 1000 62.44 3.53 23.16
CA SER A 1000 62.40 2.47 22.14
C SER A 1000 63.81 1.93 21.81
N PRO A 1001 63.94 0.68 21.31
CA PRO A 1001 65.23 0.09 20.97
C PRO A 1001 66.13 0.98 20.10
N ALA A 1002 65.52 1.77 19.22
CA ALA A 1002 66.26 2.61 18.30
C ALA A 1002 66.67 3.97 18.93
N SER A 1003 65.99 4.48 19.96
CA SER A 1003 66.36 5.71 20.68
C SER A 1003 67.40 5.50 21.80
N ARG A 1004 67.51 4.27 22.32
CA ARG A 1004 68.42 3.88 23.43
C ARG A 1004 69.88 4.31 23.27
N PRO A 1005 70.57 4.08 22.14
CA PRO A 1005 72.01 4.41 22.04
C PRO A 1005 72.27 5.91 22.19
N LEU A 1006 71.43 6.74 21.56
CA LEU A 1006 71.57 8.20 21.61
C LEU A 1006 71.15 8.76 22.98
N ARG A 1007 70.12 8.19 23.62
CA ARG A 1007 69.74 8.54 25.00
C ARG A 1007 70.88 8.28 25.98
N ALA A 1008 71.52 7.11 25.89
CA ALA A 1008 72.67 6.75 26.72
C ALA A 1008 73.86 7.70 26.51
N GLU A 1009 74.19 8.02 25.24
CA GLU A 1009 75.28 8.95 24.89
C GLU A 1009 75.03 10.36 25.47
N LEU A 1010 73.80 10.87 25.35
CA LEU A 1010 73.40 12.19 25.87
C LEU A 1010 73.28 12.22 27.39
N LEU A 1011 72.85 11.13 28.00
CA LEU A 1011 72.82 10.97 29.46
C LEU A 1011 74.25 10.99 30.03
N ASP A 1012 75.21 10.36 29.35
CA ASP A 1012 76.62 10.45 29.72
C ASP A 1012 77.17 11.89 29.59
N VAL A 1013 76.75 12.63 28.56
CA VAL A 1013 77.09 14.06 28.43
C VAL A 1013 76.53 14.86 29.61
N LEU A 1014 75.28 14.61 30.03
CA LEU A 1014 74.68 15.26 31.18
C LEU A 1014 75.45 14.95 32.47
N LEU A 1015 75.70 13.67 32.75
CA LEU A 1015 76.38 13.24 33.98
C LEU A 1015 77.82 13.75 34.05
N ARG A 1016 78.57 13.78 32.93
CA ARG A 1016 79.92 14.36 32.90
C ARG A 1016 79.89 15.86 33.15
N TYR A 1017 78.93 16.57 32.57
CA TYR A 1017 78.80 18.01 32.80
C TYR A 1017 78.48 18.32 34.26
N GLU A 1018 77.58 17.55 34.89
CA GLU A 1018 77.32 17.67 36.34
C GLU A 1018 78.52 17.25 37.19
N GLN A 1019 79.31 16.29 36.73
CA GLN A 1019 80.50 15.82 37.43
C GLN A 1019 81.61 16.88 37.53
N TYR A 1020 81.88 17.56 36.41
CA TYR A 1020 83.07 18.39 36.27
C TYR A 1020 82.78 19.89 36.29
N GLU A 1021 81.58 20.33 35.89
CA GLU A 1021 81.29 21.75 35.65
C GLU A 1021 80.22 22.33 36.61
N ALA A 1022 79.01 21.76 36.67
CA ALA A 1022 77.88 22.39 37.38
C ALA A 1022 77.65 21.90 38.83
N ARG A 1023 77.57 20.59 39.04
CA ARG A 1023 77.31 19.93 40.34
C ARG A 1023 75.94 20.26 40.95
N ASP A 1024 74.90 20.40 40.14
CA ASP A 1024 73.55 20.71 40.60
C ASP A 1024 72.81 19.46 41.11
N LEU A 1025 72.45 19.47 42.40
CA LEU A 1025 71.76 18.35 43.06
C LEU A 1025 70.37 18.07 42.48
N GLU A 1026 69.66 19.10 42.01
CA GLU A 1026 68.31 18.96 41.44
C GLU A 1026 68.31 18.10 40.16
N VAL A 1027 69.37 18.20 39.36
CA VAL A 1027 69.52 17.46 38.09
C VAL A 1027 69.80 15.99 38.38
N LEU A 1028 70.71 15.71 39.32
CA LEU A 1028 71.04 14.36 39.74
C LEU A 1028 69.86 13.67 40.44
N ASP A 1029 69.07 14.41 41.23
CA ASP A 1029 67.80 13.93 41.82
C ASP A 1029 66.79 13.57 40.71
N ALA A 1030 66.67 14.40 39.67
CA ALA A 1030 65.78 14.13 38.54
C ALA A 1030 66.19 12.88 37.74
N VAL A 1031 67.50 12.66 37.52
CA VAL A 1031 68.03 11.42 36.89
C VAL A 1031 67.72 10.21 37.75
N LEU A 1032 67.96 10.31 39.07
CA LEU A 1032 67.71 9.22 40.02
C LEU A 1032 66.24 8.81 40.04
N ARG A 1033 65.33 9.78 40.11
CA ARG A 1033 63.87 9.53 40.05
C ARG A 1033 63.48 8.85 38.75
N ALA A 1034 64.00 9.31 37.62
CA ALA A 1034 63.68 8.75 36.31
C ALA A 1034 64.19 7.31 36.16
N ALA A 1035 65.41 7.02 36.62
CA ALA A 1035 65.97 5.67 36.62
C ALA A 1035 65.14 4.71 37.49
N ALA A 1036 64.74 5.14 38.69
CA ALA A 1036 63.92 4.34 39.60
C ALA A 1036 62.52 4.06 39.04
N LEU A 1037 61.83 5.09 38.54
CA LEU A 1037 60.50 4.91 37.92
C LEU A 1037 60.57 4.04 36.65
N GLY A 1038 61.71 4.01 35.96
CA GLY A 1038 61.97 3.19 34.78
C GLY A 1038 62.37 1.73 35.06
N CYS A 1039 62.58 1.34 36.31
CA CYS A 1039 63.18 0.05 36.75
C CYS A 1039 62.37 -1.22 36.39
N GLY A 1040 61.28 -1.11 35.62
CA GLY A 1040 60.54 -2.26 35.07
C GLY A 1040 60.48 -2.32 33.53
N ALA A 1041 60.99 -1.31 32.84
CA ALA A 1041 60.99 -1.22 31.38
C ALA A 1041 62.40 -1.15 30.79
N ALA A 1042 63.41 -0.77 31.59
CA ALA A 1042 64.82 -0.86 31.25
C ALA A 1042 65.43 -2.21 31.68
N ASP A 1043 66.56 -2.57 31.08
CA ASP A 1043 67.38 -3.67 31.59
C ASP A 1043 67.90 -3.34 33.00
N GLU A 1044 67.84 -4.33 33.89
CA GLU A 1044 68.13 -4.10 35.30
C GLU A 1044 69.60 -3.72 35.51
N SER A 1045 70.54 -4.30 34.75
CA SER A 1045 71.96 -3.95 34.85
C SER A 1045 72.24 -2.50 34.45
N THR A 1046 71.50 -1.99 33.46
CA THR A 1046 71.59 -0.60 33.01
C THR A 1046 71.02 0.35 34.05
N THR A 1047 69.90 -0.01 34.68
CA THR A 1047 69.27 0.76 35.76
C THR A 1047 70.18 0.79 36.99
N ARG A 1048 70.74 -0.37 37.37
CA ARG A 1048 71.74 -0.53 38.44
C ARG A 1048 72.93 0.40 38.23
N ALA A 1049 73.53 0.35 37.03
CA ALA A 1049 74.69 1.17 36.68
C ALA A 1049 74.37 2.67 36.71
N LEU A 1050 73.19 3.09 36.23
CA LEU A 1050 72.78 4.50 36.22
C LEU A 1050 72.52 5.03 37.64
N VAL A 1051 71.83 4.26 38.48
CA VAL A 1051 71.56 4.62 39.89
C VAL A 1051 72.86 4.70 40.67
N HIS A 1052 73.75 3.71 40.52
CA HIS A 1052 75.06 3.71 41.18
C HIS A 1052 75.92 4.89 40.73
N ARG A 1053 76.02 5.15 39.41
CA ARG A 1053 76.79 6.28 38.86
C ARG A 1053 76.24 7.64 39.32
N THR A 1054 74.93 7.81 39.36
CA THR A 1054 74.28 9.03 39.86
C THR A 1054 74.51 9.20 41.36
N GLY A 1055 74.43 8.11 42.12
CA GLY A 1055 74.70 8.10 43.54
C GLY A 1055 76.15 8.47 43.89
N LEU A 1056 77.14 7.94 43.16
CA LEU A 1056 78.56 8.32 43.28
C LEU A 1056 78.82 9.82 43.02
N LEU A 1057 77.97 10.48 42.23
CA LEU A 1057 78.04 11.93 42.04
C LEU A 1057 77.39 12.71 43.19
N LEU A 1058 76.26 12.21 43.72
CA LEU A 1058 75.54 12.84 44.84
C LEU A 1058 76.33 12.78 46.15
N VAL A 1059 76.99 11.67 46.47
CA VAL A 1059 77.73 11.51 47.76
C VAL A 1059 78.99 12.36 47.90
N ARG A 1060 79.45 13.03 46.83
CA ARG A 1060 80.63 13.91 46.86
C ARG A 1060 80.43 15.17 47.71
N SER A 1061 79.19 15.46 48.10
CA SER A 1061 78.85 16.55 49.02
C SER A 1061 77.97 16.01 50.15
N PRO A 1062 78.10 16.53 51.39
CA PRO A 1062 77.23 16.12 52.51
C PRO A 1062 75.74 16.35 52.21
N GLY A 1063 75.41 17.45 51.53
CA GLY A 1063 74.03 17.76 51.12
C GLY A 1063 73.49 16.79 50.07
N GLY A 1064 74.33 16.34 49.13
CA GLY A 1064 73.95 15.34 48.13
C GLY A 1064 73.84 13.92 48.70
N ALA A 1065 74.69 13.53 49.66
CA ALA A 1065 74.55 12.26 50.39
C ALA A 1065 73.22 12.18 51.16
N ALA A 1066 72.83 13.27 51.85
CA ALA A 1066 71.55 13.36 52.55
C ALA A 1066 70.34 13.41 51.59
N CYS A 1067 70.52 13.98 50.39
CA CYS A 1067 69.50 13.97 49.34
C CYS A 1067 69.29 12.56 48.77
N LEU A 1068 70.39 11.86 48.45
CA LEU A 1068 70.38 10.50 47.93
C LEU A 1068 69.74 9.51 48.90
N ASP A 1069 70.17 9.51 50.18
CA ASP A 1069 69.66 8.58 51.19
C ASP A 1069 68.15 8.74 51.40
N ARG A 1070 67.68 9.99 51.48
CA ARG A 1070 66.25 10.30 51.57
C ARG A 1070 65.48 9.86 50.32
N ARG A 1071 66.03 10.14 49.13
CA ARG A 1071 65.35 9.88 47.86
C ARG A 1071 65.29 8.39 47.53
N LEU A 1072 66.32 7.61 47.84
CA LEU A 1072 66.30 6.15 47.67
C LEU A 1072 65.21 5.50 48.51
N VAL A 1073 65.04 5.92 49.76
CA VAL A 1073 63.95 5.47 50.64
C VAL A 1073 62.57 5.87 50.08
N GLU A 1074 62.41 7.12 49.65
CA GLU A 1074 61.15 7.60 49.06
C GLU A 1074 60.78 6.85 47.76
N LEU A 1075 61.77 6.60 46.90
CA LEU A 1075 61.58 5.87 45.65
C LEU A 1075 61.31 4.39 45.89
N ALA A 1076 61.92 3.77 46.90
CA ALA A 1076 61.58 2.40 47.29
C ALA A 1076 60.14 2.29 47.82
N GLY A 1077 59.63 3.33 48.49
CA GLY A 1077 58.23 3.39 48.91
C GLY A 1077 57.23 3.62 47.76
N THR A 1078 57.64 4.32 46.70
CA THR A 1078 56.75 4.72 45.59
C THR A 1078 56.87 3.85 44.33
N ALA A 1079 57.96 3.08 44.17
CA ALA A 1079 58.21 2.21 43.02
C ALA A 1079 58.59 0.78 43.48
N PRO A 1080 57.62 -0.16 43.58
CA PRO A 1080 57.85 -1.49 44.16
C PRO A 1080 58.93 -2.31 43.43
N ARG A 1081 58.98 -2.24 42.10
CA ARG A 1081 60.00 -2.96 41.30
C ARG A 1081 61.41 -2.43 41.55
N PHE A 1082 61.54 -1.13 41.75
CA PHE A 1082 62.82 -0.50 42.09
C PHE A 1082 63.25 -0.89 43.51
N ALA A 1083 62.31 -0.96 44.47
CA ALA A 1083 62.60 -1.42 45.82
C ALA A 1083 63.19 -2.84 45.84
N VAL A 1084 62.58 -3.78 45.11
CA VAL A 1084 63.08 -5.16 45.00
C VAL A 1084 64.47 -5.22 44.38
N ALA A 1085 64.68 -4.49 43.27
CA ALA A 1085 65.98 -4.45 42.60
C ALA A 1085 67.06 -3.84 43.50
N LEU A 1086 66.76 -2.72 44.17
CA LEU A 1086 67.68 -2.05 45.08
C LEU A 1086 68.04 -2.92 46.29
N SER A 1087 67.07 -3.57 46.94
CA SER A 1087 67.34 -4.54 48.02
C SER A 1087 68.24 -5.68 47.56
N ARG A 1088 68.05 -6.16 46.33
CA ARG A 1088 68.89 -7.23 45.77
C ARG A 1088 70.31 -6.74 45.46
N TRP A 1089 70.49 -5.57 44.87
CA TRP A 1089 71.82 -5.04 44.57
C TRP A 1089 72.63 -4.78 45.84
N LEU A 1090 71.98 -4.27 46.89
CA LEU A 1090 72.60 -4.14 48.21
C LEU A 1090 73.11 -5.50 48.71
N ALA A 1091 72.33 -6.57 48.51
CA ALA A 1091 72.63 -7.92 49.01
C ALA A 1091 73.71 -8.64 48.20
N GLU A 1092 73.72 -8.42 46.89
CA GLU A 1092 74.70 -9.01 45.97
C GLU A 1092 76.10 -8.41 46.15
N ASP A 1093 76.21 -7.08 46.26
CA ASP A 1093 77.51 -6.39 46.32
C ASP A 1093 77.56 -5.31 47.41
N PRO A 1094 77.51 -5.69 48.70
CA PRO A 1094 77.36 -4.74 49.81
C PRO A 1094 78.54 -3.76 49.93
N GLU A 1095 79.76 -4.18 49.58
CA GLU A 1095 80.94 -3.30 49.59
C GLU A 1095 80.87 -2.20 48.52
N GLU A 1096 80.31 -2.49 47.34
CA GLU A 1096 80.13 -1.50 46.27
C GLU A 1096 79.10 -0.44 46.69
N TRP A 1097 77.97 -0.88 47.24
CA TRP A 1097 76.87 0.03 47.59
C TRP A 1097 77.07 0.77 48.91
N ALA A 1098 77.94 0.31 49.81
CA ALA A 1098 78.30 1.03 51.03
C ALA A 1098 78.91 2.41 50.75
N LEU A 1099 79.51 2.60 49.56
CA LEU A 1099 80.06 3.88 49.10
C LEU A 1099 78.99 4.92 48.77
N VAL A 1100 77.74 4.49 48.57
CA VAL A 1100 76.68 5.29 47.95
C VAL A 1100 75.39 5.33 48.78
N ALA A 1101 74.99 4.21 49.37
CA ALA A 1101 73.77 4.12 50.18
C ALA A 1101 74.02 4.56 51.63
N GLY A 1102 73.19 5.48 52.13
CA GLY A 1102 73.28 6.00 53.49
C GLY A 1102 72.56 5.13 54.54
N PRO A 1103 72.68 5.49 55.83
CA PRO A 1103 72.17 4.68 56.94
C PRO A 1103 70.65 4.43 56.88
N HIS A 1104 69.86 5.38 56.35
CA HIS A 1104 68.41 5.21 56.26
C HIS A 1104 68.01 4.24 55.14
N THR A 1105 68.73 4.25 54.01
CA THR A 1105 68.54 3.27 52.92
C THR A 1105 68.88 1.86 53.40
N TRP A 1106 70.03 1.69 54.07
CA TRP A 1106 70.40 0.40 54.68
C TRP A 1106 69.37 -0.05 55.71
N GLY A 1107 68.96 0.82 56.64
CA GLY A 1107 67.99 0.46 57.69
C GLY A 1107 66.59 0.11 57.17
N THR A 1108 66.19 0.64 56.01
CA THR A 1108 64.85 0.41 55.44
C THR A 1108 64.81 -0.83 54.53
N LEU A 1109 65.90 -1.14 53.82
CA LEU A 1109 65.91 -2.12 52.72
C LEU A 1109 66.80 -3.36 52.97
N TRP A 1110 67.64 -3.34 54.01
CA TRP A 1110 68.54 -4.43 54.36
C TRP A 1110 67.94 -5.34 55.43
N THR A 1111 67.87 -6.65 55.16
CA THR A 1111 67.47 -7.67 56.14
C THR A 1111 68.68 -8.55 56.46
N PRO A 1112 69.30 -8.46 57.66
CA PRO A 1112 70.43 -9.30 58.01
C PRO A 1112 69.94 -10.71 58.37
N GLY A 1113 70.18 -11.67 57.49
CA GLY A 1113 70.02 -13.10 57.80
C GLY A 1113 69.31 -13.90 56.71
N SER A 1114 70.06 -14.40 55.72
CA SER A 1114 69.76 -15.65 55.02
C SER A 1114 71.00 -16.14 54.27
N GLN A 1115 71.60 -17.18 54.86
CA GLN A 1115 72.45 -18.24 54.28
C GLN A 1115 73.35 -17.91 53.09
N VAL A 1116 74.66 -17.93 53.38
CA VAL A 1116 75.72 -18.32 52.44
C VAL A 1116 75.50 -19.79 52.02
N PRO A 1117 75.28 -20.11 50.73
CA PRO A 1117 75.43 -21.48 50.25
C PRO A 1117 76.86 -21.66 49.74
N MET A 1118 77.57 -22.49 50.49
CA MET A 1118 78.86 -23.08 50.18
C MET A 1118 78.91 -23.59 48.72
N ARG A 1119 79.85 -23.09 47.90
CA ARG A 1119 80.13 -23.65 46.58
C ARG A 1119 80.79 -25.03 46.74
N SER A 1120 80.09 -26.08 46.32
CA SER A 1120 80.64 -27.41 46.11
C SER A 1120 80.84 -27.68 44.62
N GLY A 1121 81.97 -28.34 44.31
CA GLY A 1121 82.11 -29.16 43.11
C GLY A 1121 83.01 -28.60 42.02
N GLY A 1122 84.29 -28.96 42.07
CA GLY A 1122 85.10 -29.14 40.87
C GLY A 1122 85.78 -30.51 40.92
N PRO A 1123 85.62 -31.35 39.87
CA PRO A 1123 86.59 -32.37 39.55
C PRO A 1123 87.29 -32.09 38.22
N GLY A 1124 88.61 -31.94 38.31
CA GLY A 1124 89.57 -32.62 37.43
C GLY A 1124 89.84 -32.04 36.04
N HIS A 1125 91.04 -31.50 35.86
CA HIS A 1125 92.19 -32.05 35.10
C HIS A 1125 93.41 -31.30 35.64
N GLY A 1126 94.54 -31.87 36.06
CA GLY A 1126 95.28 -33.03 35.57
C GLY A 1126 96.73 -32.57 35.43
N SER A 1127 97.58 -32.98 36.38
CA SER A 1127 99.05 -33.06 36.42
C SER A 1127 99.89 -32.50 35.25
N LEU A 1128 100.94 -31.72 35.56
CA LEU A 1128 102.36 -32.16 35.53
C LEU A 1128 103.33 -30.96 35.78
N ARG A 1129 104.18 -31.07 36.80
CA ARG A 1129 105.47 -30.36 36.91
C ARG A 1129 106.58 -31.34 36.48
N PRO A 1130 107.72 -30.87 35.95
CA PRO A 1130 108.98 -31.57 36.08
C PRO A 1130 109.85 -30.91 37.16
N ALA A 1131 110.42 -31.76 38.03
CA ALA A 1131 111.41 -31.48 39.08
C ALA A 1131 110.92 -30.69 40.32
#